data_AF-A0A8H7IB50-F1
#
_entry.id   AF-A0A8H7IB50-F1
#
_cell.length_a   1.000
_cell.length_b   1.000
_cell.length_c   1.000
_cell.angle_alpha   90.00
_cell.angle_beta   90.00
_cell.angle_gamma   90.00
#
_symmetry.space_group_name_H-M   'P 1'
#
loop_
_entity.id
_entity.type
_entity.pdbx_description
1 polymer ?
#
loop_
_entity_poly.entity_id
_entity_poly.type
_entity_poly.pdbx_seq_one_letter_code
_entity_poly.pdbx_strand_id
1 'polypeptide(L)'
;MNSGGAKYIFHAMSGQNLTRATRTRCVTPFKVHYLAALVIEIRTMMDVYGKSGFDFSNSVRNEFLSGKGVKVPKATSTGTTIVGCLFKDGVVLGADTRATEGDIVADKNCEKIHYIAPHIRCCGAGTAADTEFVTALISSNIELHELSTGRKARVVTAMTMLKQRLFQYQGHIGAALVLGGVDPTGPHLFTVAPHGSTDKLPYVTMGSGSLAAMAVFESQWKADLERQEAIDLVTAAISAGVFNDLGSGSNVDVCIVTADGTQMLRNYRTDNERAPKELRYKFKRGTTAWKHESIRSLVVNEAVRPVGGHTGDGCALSGSKVIGLIPHTGATDRKARELNRAGHPLLGTVRPYSVCRDDNVLGPRADAQRKIPLCHQTENTARKFALAALGLLSSFASISASDADELKTLVSELTVAATQSQRLAILDEDKDFVFDFLNAAKIQGAVGKGNGGQAVSAKTTTFPALIGNNLAMTVGFLGPCAQNTPHIHPRSAEMLVMVAGDTINTGTFQENGARFVENKIEVGQATIFPMGSVHFQQNLGCDPAIFVAGFANEDPGTLQIAQGFFQQLPPDTVSATLGELGVEEVQDISKKIPANIAFGVAECVKRCHIDRNSTFEFNEQTISKALKEQGIAATIASGAASSRVNVSSGSSSKQASSLSPGEPCRKQQYNPDDDNDSFWSNKYHVLVIVLVVACGVLVLALIAAIVIAMRARKAARTPSSDQSRAYSFGALKRISKPLLEPYTASTRTLPPVEQTLANKTIALLFSKRSTRTRVAAETSTVLLGGRALFLGREDIQLGVNESARDTINVLGGMCQGVFARVGEHKEIEELAEHSPIPIINALSSLWHPTQILADILTLHEHAHLFGGSPKSKTDSDLPSLRPLTVTWLGDSSNVLHDILVALPRLGHQVRVGTPPQQAYQCPKPVWDRVKELGCEKNIFWTDNPYEAVKGADVVVTDTWISMGQEAEKAQRLKDFRGYQVTEKLCKEGGANPDWKFLHCLPRKSNEVDDESTGVLRPRSLVFPEAENRKWTIMGLFDLLIGRWTI
;
A
#
# COMPACT_ATOMS: atom_id res chain seq x y z
N MET A 1 -8.36 -15.54 -64.09
CA MET A 1 -9.79 -15.56 -63.71
C MET A 1 -9.87 -14.76 -62.41
N ASN A 2 -10.20 -13.47 -62.45
CA ASN A 2 -11.51 -12.84 -62.78
C ASN A 2 -12.50 -13.00 -61.61
N SER A 3 -13.23 -11.97 -61.15
CA SER A 3 -13.23 -10.52 -61.50
C SER A 3 -14.21 -9.71 -60.64
N GLY A 4 -13.86 -8.47 -60.24
CA GLY A 4 -14.79 -7.42 -59.78
C GLY A 4 -15.49 -7.65 -58.42
N GLY A 5 -16.23 -6.68 -57.85
CA GLY A 5 -16.30 -5.24 -58.17
C GLY A 5 -17.68 -4.59 -57.93
N ALA A 6 -17.73 -3.51 -57.12
CA ALA A 6 -18.87 -2.58 -56.93
C ALA A 6 -20.17 -3.15 -56.28
N LYS A 7 -21.20 -2.36 -55.89
CA LYS A 7 -21.31 -1.12 -55.04
C LYS A 7 -22.81 -0.81 -54.78
N TYR A 8 -23.20 -0.24 -53.62
CA TYR A 8 -24.54 0.36 -53.30
C TYR A 8 -25.74 -0.66 -53.16
N ILE A 9 -27.00 -0.41 -52.69
CA ILE A 9 -27.72 0.73 -52.03
C ILE A 9 -29.07 0.27 -51.31
N PHE A 10 -29.58 1.03 -50.30
CA PHE A 10 -30.96 1.09 -49.68
C PHE A 10 -31.57 -0.18 -48.98
N HIS A 11 -32.10 -0.13 -47.73
CA HIS A 11 -33.41 0.35 -47.17
C HIS A 11 -34.64 -0.58 -47.49
N ALA A 12 -35.63 -0.87 -46.60
CA ALA A 12 -35.95 -0.45 -45.21
C ALA A 12 -36.96 -1.41 -44.48
N MET A 13 -37.08 -1.30 -43.13
CA MET A 13 -38.24 -1.62 -42.20
C MET A 13 -39.00 -2.98 -42.31
N SER A 14 -39.41 -3.69 -41.25
CA SER A 14 -39.42 -3.53 -39.76
C SER A 14 -39.38 -4.94 -39.07
N GLY A 15 -39.86 -5.27 -37.85
CA GLY A 15 -40.66 -4.60 -36.80
C GLY A 15 -41.13 -5.54 -35.65
N GLN A 16 -42.06 -5.06 -34.82
CA GLN A 16 -42.87 -5.73 -33.76
C GLN A 16 -42.21 -6.58 -32.62
N ASN A 17 -41.84 -5.86 -31.57
CA ASN A 17 -42.09 -6.08 -30.12
C ASN A 17 -42.81 -7.35 -29.62
N LEU A 18 -42.37 -7.84 -28.44
CA LEU A 18 -43.25 -8.23 -27.32
C LEU A 18 -42.54 -8.08 -25.97
N THR A 19 -43.27 -7.80 -24.88
CA THR A 19 -42.73 -7.33 -23.59
C THR A 19 -43.39 -7.98 -22.37
N ARG A 20 -42.64 -8.19 -21.26
CA ARG A 20 -43.11 -7.98 -19.87
C ARG A 20 -42.01 -8.15 -18.81
N ALA A 21 -42.29 -7.68 -17.58
CA ALA A 21 -41.41 -7.76 -16.42
C ALA A 21 -42.19 -8.08 -15.12
N THR A 22 -41.53 -8.75 -14.16
CA THR A 22 -41.78 -8.79 -12.68
C THR A 22 -43.22 -9.07 -12.16
N ARG A 23 -43.46 -10.01 -11.23
CA ARG A 23 -43.13 -9.88 -9.78
C ARG A 23 -43.33 -11.17 -8.95
N THR A 24 -42.45 -11.32 -7.96
CA THR A 24 -42.53 -12.01 -6.64
C THR A 24 -43.83 -12.68 -6.13
N ARG A 25 -43.68 -13.85 -5.49
CA ARG A 25 -44.20 -14.14 -4.12
C ARG A 25 -43.39 -15.26 -3.43
N CYS A 26 -43.44 -15.33 -2.10
CA CYS A 26 -42.68 -16.30 -1.28
C CYS A 26 -43.59 -17.37 -0.65
N VAL A 27 -43.12 -18.61 -0.55
CA VAL A 27 -43.58 -19.62 0.45
C VAL A 27 -42.38 -20.48 0.88
N THR A 28 -42.30 -20.79 2.17
CA THR A 28 -41.38 -21.76 2.83
C THR A 28 -42.18 -22.45 3.96
N PRO A 29 -41.69 -23.51 4.66
CA PRO A 29 -40.46 -24.32 4.53
C PRO A 29 -40.82 -25.78 4.05
N PHE A 30 -39.95 -26.80 3.92
CA PHE A 30 -38.96 -27.35 4.85
C PHE A 30 -37.96 -28.27 4.11
N LYS A 31 -36.67 -27.88 4.01
CA LYS A 31 -35.47 -28.77 3.92
C LYS A 31 -34.15 -27.98 3.84
N VAL A 32 -33.97 -26.99 4.73
CA VAL A 32 -32.75 -26.17 4.80
C VAL A 32 -32.24 -26.12 6.24
N HIS A 33 -31.47 -27.13 6.65
CA HIS A 33 -30.78 -27.18 7.96
C HIS A 33 -29.29 -27.56 7.87
N TYR A 34 -28.82 -28.19 6.78
CA TYR A 34 -27.39 -28.52 6.62
C TYR A 34 -26.54 -27.46 5.90
N LEU A 35 -27.16 -26.65 5.01
CA LEU A 35 -26.48 -25.51 4.37
C LEU A 35 -26.42 -24.26 5.26
N ALA A 36 -27.24 -24.20 6.32
CA ALA A 36 -27.29 -23.04 7.22
C ALA A 36 -26.06 -22.97 8.13
N ALA A 37 -25.60 -24.10 8.68
CA ALA A 37 -24.43 -24.13 9.57
C ALA A 37 -23.16 -23.59 8.88
N LEU A 38 -22.80 -24.17 7.73
CA LEU A 38 -21.61 -23.79 6.98
C LEU A 38 -21.64 -22.31 6.52
N VAL A 39 -22.82 -21.81 6.13
CA VAL A 39 -22.98 -20.39 5.75
C VAL A 39 -22.96 -19.46 6.97
N ILE A 40 -23.37 -19.92 8.15
CA ILE A 40 -23.26 -19.14 9.39
C ILE A 40 -21.80 -19.05 9.85
N GLU A 41 -21.03 -20.15 9.84
CA GLU A 41 -19.60 -20.12 10.19
C GLU A 41 -18.80 -19.20 9.25
N ILE A 42 -19.00 -19.34 7.93
CA ILE A 42 -18.35 -18.48 6.94
C ILE A 42 -18.76 -17.01 7.14
N ARG A 43 -20.04 -16.73 7.47
CA ARG A 43 -20.52 -15.36 7.66
C ARG A 43 -20.05 -14.74 8.98
N THR A 44 -19.93 -15.50 10.06
CA THR A 44 -19.33 -15.00 11.31
C THR A 44 -17.84 -14.73 11.16
N MET A 45 -17.11 -15.51 10.34
CA MET A 45 -15.74 -15.12 9.96
C MET A 45 -15.74 -13.83 9.12
N MET A 46 -16.60 -13.71 8.11
CA MET A 46 -16.60 -12.53 7.22
C MET A 46 -17.02 -11.22 7.92
N ASP A 47 -17.89 -11.23 8.93
CA ASP A 47 -18.20 -10.02 9.71
C ASP A 47 -17.07 -9.63 10.69
N VAL A 48 -16.21 -10.57 11.11
CA VAL A 48 -15.02 -10.28 11.94
C VAL A 48 -13.85 -9.76 11.09
N TYR A 49 -13.59 -10.38 9.94
CA TYR A 49 -12.53 -9.95 9.01
C TYR A 49 -12.96 -8.83 8.04
N GLY A 50 -14.20 -8.37 8.12
CA GLY A 50 -14.78 -7.36 7.22
C GLY A 50 -14.39 -5.90 7.50
N LYS A 51 -13.59 -5.64 8.53
CA LYS A 51 -13.08 -4.29 8.87
C LYS A 51 -11.59 -4.20 8.61
N SER A 52 -11.16 -3.09 8.01
CA SER A 52 -9.76 -2.68 7.98
C SER A 52 -9.23 -2.52 9.42
N GLY A 53 -8.01 -2.98 9.68
CA GLY A 53 -7.41 -2.92 11.01
C GLY A 53 -7.24 -1.50 11.55
N PHE A 54 -7.60 -1.29 12.82
CA PHE A 54 -7.50 -0.03 13.59
C PHE A 54 -8.13 1.20 12.91
N ASP A 55 -9.45 1.28 12.97
CA ASP A 55 -10.24 2.47 12.64
C ASP A 55 -10.24 3.50 13.80
N PHE A 56 -9.46 4.56 13.65
CA PHE A 56 -9.37 5.66 14.61
C PHE A 56 -10.46 6.74 14.46
N SER A 57 -11.42 6.59 13.54
CA SER A 57 -12.52 7.56 13.39
C SER A 57 -13.30 7.79 14.69
N ASN A 58 -13.46 6.73 15.49
CA ASN A 58 -14.05 6.80 16.82
C ASN A 58 -13.21 7.63 17.81
N SER A 59 -11.88 7.63 17.70
CA SER A 59 -11.00 8.47 18.51
C SER A 59 -11.17 9.95 18.15
N VAL A 60 -11.08 10.28 16.85
CA VAL A 60 -11.28 11.65 16.33
C VAL A 60 -12.67 12.18 16.71
N ARG A 61 -13.71 11.35 16.59
CA ARG A 61 -15.06 11.68 17.04
C ARG A 61 -15.13 11.92 18.55
N ASN A 62 -14.48 11.09 19.36
CA ASN A 62 -14.47 11.25 20.82
C ASN A 62 -13.73 12.53 21.25
N GLU A 63 -12.65 12.90 20.56
CA GLU A 63 -11.90 14.14 20.76
C GLU A 63 -12.71 15.38 20.37
N PHE A 64 -13.40 15.34 19.22
CA PHE A 64 -14.35 16.38 18.81
C PHE A 64 -15.50 16.56 19.83
N LEU A 65 -16.06 15.45 20.32
CA LEU A 65 -17.09 15.47 21.37
C LEU A 65 -16.53 16.05 22.69
N SER A 66 -15.28 15.74 23.05
CA SER A 66 -14.57 16.36 24.18
C SER A 66 -14.44 17.87 24.02
N GLY A 67 -14.05 18.34 22.84
CA GLY A 67 -14.00 19.76 22.48
C GLY A 67 -15.35 20.47 22.57
N LYS A 68 -16.46 19.72 22.44
CA LYS A 68 -17.85 20.19 22.65
C LYS A 68 -18.39 19.92 24.05
N GLY A 69 -17.51 19.65 25.03
CA GLY A 69 -17.85 19.52 26.45
C GLY A 69 -18.48 18.17 26.85
N VAL A 70 -18.53 17.18 25.96
CA VAL A 70 -18.93 15.82 26.32
C VAL A 70 -17.79 15.16 27.06
N LYS A 71 -18.00 14.74 28.31
CA LYS A 71 -16.97 14.01 29.07
C LYS A 71 -16.55 12.75 28.31
N VAL A 72 -15.27 12.67 27.97
CA VAL A 72 -14.62 11.46 27.44
C VAL A 72 -14.84 10.31 28.43
N PRO A 73 -15.19 9.09 27.97
CA PRO A 73 -15.18 7.91 28.82
C PRO A 73 -13.80 7.74 29.45
N LYS A 74 -13.74 7.65 30.79
CA LYS A 74 -12.47 7.36 31.47
C LYS A 74 -12.04 5.95 31.08
N ALA A 75 -10.83 5.80 30.55
CA ALA A 75 -10.26 4.49 30.26
C ALA A 75 -10.31 3.61 31.53
N THR A 76 -10.99 2.47 31.41
CA THR A 76 -11.17 1.50 32.49
C THR A 76 -9.94 0.61 32.56
N SER A 77 -9.37 0.48 33.75
CA SER A 77 -8.20 -0.39 33.96
C SER A 77 -8.62 -1.85 33.76
N THR A 78 -7.91 -2.56 32.88
CA THR A 78 -8.08 -3.99 32.67
C THR A 78 -7.04 -4.77 33.48
N GLY A 79 -7.46 -5.91 34.02
CA GLY A 79 -6.64 -6.78 34.83
C GLY A 79 -6.18 -8.04 34.08
N THR A 80 -4.88 -8.32 34.15
CA THR A 80 -4.26 -9.50 33.54
C THR A 80 -2.94 -9.86 34.24
N THR A 81 -2.65 -11.14 34.38
CA THR A 81 -1.29 -11.66 34.56
C THR A 81 -0.96 -12.55 33.36
N ILE A 82 0.14 -12.26 32.66
CA ILE A 82 0.73 -13.14 31.64
C ILE A 82 2.19 -13.39 31.94
N VAL A 83 2.67 -14.60 31.66
CA VAL A 83 4.04 -15.03 31.95
C VAL A 83 4.58 -15.95 30.86
N GLY A 84 5.89 -16.14 30.86
CA GLY A 84 6.51 -17.29 30.22
C GLY A 84 7.85 -17.63 30.82
N CYS A 85 8.32 -18.86 30.59
CA CYS A 85 9.70 -19.26 30.84
C CYS A 85 10.21 -20.24 29.78
N LEU A 86 11.52 -20.25 29.57
CA LEU A 86 12.22 -21.26 28.79
C LEU A 86 12.33 -22.56 29.60
N PHE A 87 12.22 -23.68 28.90
CA PHE A 87 12.53 -25.01 29.42
C PHE A 87 13.35 -25.77 28.37
N LYS A 88 13.94 -26.90 28.77
CA LYS A 88 14.91 -27.68 27.99
C LYS A 88 14.59 -27.88 26.49
N ASP A 89 13.32 -28.18 26.16
CA ASP A 89 12.88 -28.46 24.79
C ASP A 89 12.00 -27.34 24.17
N GLY A 90 11.84 -26.18 24.84
CA GLY A 90 10.84 -25.22 24.40
C GLY A 90 10.56 -24.02 25.31
N VAL A 91 9.33 -23.52 25.22
CA VAL A 91 8.80 -22.41 26.02
C VAL A 91 7.49 -22.85 26.67
N VAL A 92 7.28 -22.52 27.94
CA VAL A 92 5.95 -22.56 28.57
C VAL A 92 5.47 -21.13 28.77
N LEU A 93 4.25 -20.87 28.30
CA LEU A 93 3.52 -19.61 28.48
C LEU A 93 2.34 -19.83 29.43
N GLY A 94 1.94 -18.80 30.18
CA GLY A 94 0.78 -18.85 31.06
C GLY A 94 -0.01 -17.55 31.08
N ALA A 95 -1.31 -17.65 31.37
CA ALA A 95 -2.20 -16.51 31.51
C ALA A 95 -3.33 -16.80 32.50
N ASP A 96 -3.87 -15.75 33.12
CA ASP A 96 -5.16 -15.83 33.81
C ASP A 96 -6.35 -15.64 32.85
N THR A 97 -7.55 -16.07 33.24
CA THR A 97 -8.74 -16.06 32.35
C THR A 97 -9.76 -14.95 32.63
N ARG A 98 -9.49 -14.00 33.54
CA ARG A 98 -10.41 -12.91 33.89
C ARG A 98 -10.24 -11.73 32.94
N ALA A 99 -11.33 -11.23 32.36
CA ALA A 99 -11.35 -9.91 31.73
C ALA A 99 -12.14 -8.94 32.62
N THR A 100 -11.55 -7.79 32.96
CA THR A 100 -12.21 -6.74 33.74
C THR A 100 -12.41 -5.46 32.95
N GLU A 101 -13.44 -4.70 33.34
CA GLU A 101 -13.71 -3.34 32.91
C GLU A 101 -13.72 -2.46 34.18
N GLY A 102 -12.52 -2.10 34.67
CA GLY A 102 -12.35 -1.54 36.02
C GLY A 102 -12.71 -2.57 37.09
N ASP A 103 -13.54 -2.18 38.06
CA ASP A 103 -13.97 -3.04 39.17
C ASP A 103 -14.96 -4.15 38.76
N ILE A 104 -15.43 -4.14 37.50
CA ILE A 104 -16.40 -5.10 36.97
C ILE A 104 -15.68 -6.24 36.27
N VAL A 105 -15.96 -7.48 36.67
CA VAL A 105 -15.55 -8.67 35.91
C VAL A 105 -16.49 -8.85 34.72
N ALA A 106 -16.01 -8.55 33.51
CA ALA A 106 -16.76 -8.67 32.27
C ALA A 106 -16.82 -10.14 31.79
N ASP A 107 -15.70 -10.86 31.86
CA ASP A 107 -15.62 -12.30 31.62
C ASP A 107 -14.70 -12.99 32.66
N LYS A 108 -14.96 -14.27 32.92
CA LYS A 108 -14.17 -15.17 33.76
C LYS A 108 -13.43 -16.26 32.99
N ASN A 109 -13.71 -16.43 31.69
CA ASN A 109 -13.11 -17.47 30.84
C ASN A 109 -12.65 -16.90 29.49
N CYS A 110 -12.05 -15.72 29.52
CA CYS A 110 -11.44 -15.10 28.34
C CYS A 110 -10.19 -15.89 27.89
N GLU A 111 -9.82 -15.79 26.62
CA GLU A 111 -8.59 -16.36 26.07
C GLU A 111 -7.53 -15.29 25.83
N LYS A 112 -6.41 -15.39 26.55
CA LYS A 112 -5.29 -14.44 26.49
C LYS A 112 -4.02 -15.02 25.86
N ILE A 113 -3.99 -16.28 25.40
CA ILE A 113 -2.82 -16.91 24.76
C ILE A 113 -3.10 -17.13 23.26
N HIS A 114 -2.95 -16.04 22.51
CA HIS A 114 -3.29 -15.96 21.10
C HIS A 114 -2.36 -16.80 20.21
N TYR A 115 -2.91 -17.33 19.13
CA TYR A 115 -2.17 -18.02 18.07
C TYR A 115 -1.43 -17.01 17.18
N ILE A 116 -0.20 -17.32 16.78
CA ILE A 116 0.55 -16.57 15.76
C ILE A 116 0.93 -17.49 14.60
N ALA A 117 1.55 -18.63 14.90
CA ALA A 117 1.99 -19.65 13.95
C ALA A 117 2.00 -21.04 14.65
N PRO A 118 2.18 -22.17 13.95
CA PRO A 118 2.10 -23.50 14.56
C PRO A 118 3.04 -23.70 15.77
N HIS A 119 4.19 -23.02 15.74
CA HIS A 119 5.30 -23.03 16.72
C HIS A 119 5.50 -21.66 17.43
N ILE A 120 4.52 -20.74 17.36
CA ILE A 120 4.59 -19.40 17.96
C ILE A 120 3.24 -19.01 18.60
N ARG A 121 3.28 -18.58 19.88
CA ARG A 121 2.13 -18.11 20.67
C ARG A 121 2.43 -16.76 21.32
N CYS A 122 1.41 -15.96 21.54
CA CYS A 122 1.55 -14.62 22.11
C CYS A 122 0.51 -14.38 23.21
N CYS A 123 0.97 -14.14 24.43
CA CYS A 123 0.08 -13.78 25.54
C CYS A 123 -0.24 -12.28 25.51
N GLY A 124 -1.50 -11.91 25.73
CA GLY A 124 -1.99 -10.53 25.71
C GLY A 124 -2.37 -9.98 27.09
N ALA A 125 -1.85 -8.79 27.42
CA ALA A 125 -2.24 -7.97 28.57
C ALA A 125 -2.57 -6.53 28.14
N GLY A 126 -3.41 -5.85 28.92
CA GLY A 126 -4.01 -4.56 28.55
C GLY A 126 -5.42 -4.73 27.98
N THR A 127 -5.80 -3.98 26.95
CA THR A 127 -7.14 -4.07 26.35
C THR A 127 -7.29 -5.40 25.60
N ALA A 128 -8.20 -6.27 26.02
CA ALA A 128 -8.38 -7.60 25.40
C ALA A 128 -8.64 -7.52 23.88
N ALA A 129 -9.41 -6.52 23.43
CA ALA A 129 -9.66 -6.27 22.01
C ALA A 129 -8.39 -5.84 21.26
N ASP A 130 -7.56 -4.95 21.84
CA ASP A 130 -6.31 -4.52 21.21
C ASP A 130 -5.34 -5.70 21.07
N THR A 131 -5.21 -6.54 22.10
CA THR A 131 -4.34 -7.72 22.07
C THR A 131 -4.83 -8.75 21.04
N GLU A 132 -6.15 -8.98 20.95
CA GLU A 132 -6.74 -9.87 19.96
C GLU A 132 -6.53 -9.35 18.52
N PHE A 133 -6.87 -8.08 18.22
CA PHE A 133 -6.70 -7.53 16.87
C PHE A 133 -5.24 -7.38 16.46
N VAL A 134 -4.31 -7.04 17.37
CA VAL A 134 -2.86 -7.02 17.06
C VAL A 134 -2.34 -8.41 16.75
N THR A 135 -2.64 -9.39 17.60
CA THR A 135 -2.11 -10.76 17.41
C THR A 135 -2.72 -11.46 16.21
N ALA A 136 -4.02 -11.27 15.93
CA ALA A 136 -4.66 -11.74 14.70
C ALA A 136 -4.02 -11.12 13.45
N LEU A 137 -3.83 -9.79 13.42
CA LEU A 137 -3.17 -9.11 12.30
C LEU A 137 -1.75 -9.63 12.06
N ILE A 138 -0.97 -9.85 13.13
CA ILE A 138 0.38 -10.41 12.98
C ILE A 138 0.34 -11.90 12.62
N SER A 139 -0.63 -12.68 13.08
CA SER A 139 -0.80 -14.07 12.64
C SER A 139 -1.07 -14.14 11.13
N SER A 140 -1.98 -13.32 10.59
CA SER A 140 -2.22 -13.25 9.13
C SER A 140 -0.99 -12.75 8.36
N ASN A 141 -0.26 -11.75 8.87
CA ASN A 141 0.99 -11.29 8.24
C ASN A 141 2.10 -12.34 8.29
N ILE A 142 2.14 -13.17 9.34
CA ILE A 142 3.08 -14.29 9.47
C ILE A 142 2.67 -15.43 8.55
N GLU A 143 1.40 -15.82 8.45
CA GLU A 143 0.91 -16.79 7.48
C GLU A 143 1.22 -16.35 6.04
N LEU A 144 0.93 -15.09 5.70
CA LEU A 144 1.32 -14.50 4.42
C LEU A 144 2.84 -14.51 4.21
N HIS A 145 3.65 -14.34 5.26
CA HIS A 145 5.11 -14.44 5.19
C HIS A 145 5.58 -15.90 5.00
N GLU A 146 4.97 -16.88 5.67
CA GLU A 146 5.29 -18.30 5.50
C GLU A 146 4.93 -18.78 4.08
N LEU A 147 3.75 -18.37 3.56
CA LEU A 147 3.34 -18.61 2.17
C LEU A 147 4.27 -17.88 1.18
N SER A 148 4.58 -16.61 1.43
CA SER A 148 5.41 -15.76 0.55
C SER A 148 6.88 -16.17 0.54
N THR A 149 7.39 -16.83 1.58
CA THR A 149 8.78 -17.34 1.64
C THR A 149 8.92 -18.85 1.41
N GLY A 150 7.86 -19.64 1.61
CA GLY A 150 7.90 -21.09 1.62
C GLY A 150 8.61 -21.69 2.84
N ARG A 151 8.73 -20.93 3.94
CA ARG A 151 9.50 -21.31 5.15
C ARG A 151 8.69 -20.98 6.41
N LYS A 152 8.83 -21.81 7.46
CA LYS A 152 8.34 -21.45 8.80
C LYS A 152 8.98 -20.12 9.25
N ALA A 153 8.18 -19.20 9.77
CA ALA A 153 8.63 -17.91 10.24
C ALA A 153 9.42 -18.07 11.55
N ARG A 154 10.46 -17.26 11.74
CA ARG A 154 11.20 -17.19 13.01
C ARG A 154 10.41 -16.40 14.05
N VAL A 155 10.67 -16.68 15.34
CA VAL A 155 10.06 -15.94 16.46
C VAL A 155 10.46 -14.46 16.40
N VAL A 156 11.69 -14.18 15.95
CA VAL A 156 12.18 -12.80 15.73
C VAL A 156 11.41 -12.05 14.64
N THR A 157 10.84 -12.75 13.65
CA THR A 157 9.99 -12.13 12.60
C THR A 157 8.69 -11.63 13.20
N ALA A 158 8.00 -12.47 13.98
CA ALA A 158 6.77 -12.10 14.69
C ALA A 158 7.02 -10.98 15.70
N MET A 159 8.13 -11.06 16.47
CA MET A 159 8.56 -9.99 17.39
C MET A 159 8.76 -8.67 16.66
N THR A 160 9.46 -8.67 15.51
CA THR A 160 9.75 -7.46 14.73
C THR A 160 8.46 -6.83 14.19
N MET A 161 7.52 -7.64 13.69
CA MET A 161 6.22 -7.16 13.21
C MET A 161 5.37 -6.56 14.35
N LEU A 162 5.31 -7.22 15.51
CA LEU A 162 4.62 -6.70 16.71
C LEU A 162 5.25 -5.38 17.18
N LYS A 163 6.58 -5.34 17.29
CA LYS A 163 7.37 -4.15 17.66
C LYS A 163 7.07 -2.96 16.75
N GLN A 164 7.21 -3.14 15.44
CA GLN A 164 6.93 -2.09 14.46
C GLN A 164 5.47 -1.65 14.51
N ARG A 165 4.53 -2.59 14.66
CA ARG A 165 3.10 -2.26 14.72
C ARG A 165 2.72 -1.46 15.96
N LEU A 166 3.26 -1.79 17.13
CA LEU A 166 2.99 -1.04 18.37
C LEU A 166 3.73 0.31 18.39
N PHE A 167 4.96 0.36 17.89
CA PHE A 167 5.72 1.61 17.74
C PHE A 167 5.02 2.62 16.81
N GLN A 168 4.35 2.18 15.73
CA GLN A 168 3.54 3.06 14.86
C GLN A 168 2.46 3.85 15.60
N TYR A 169 2.00 3.37 16.76
CA TYR A 169 0.93 3.99 17.54
C TYR A 169 1.35 4.48 18.93
N GLN A 170 2.65 4.41 19.28
CA GLN A 170 3.22 5.07 20.48
C GLN A 170 2.42 4.83 21.79
N GLY A 171 1.88 3.63 22.00
CA GLY A 171 1.07 3.29 23.18
C GLY A 171 -0.43 3.60 23.10
N HIS A 172 -0.95 4.17 22.00
CA HIS A 172 -2.39 4.32 21.77
C HIS A 172 -3.13 2.99 21.56
N ILE A 173 -2.40 1.89 21.30
CA ILE A 173 -2.91 0.52 21.32
C ILE A 173 -2.50 -0.11 22.65
N GLY A 174 -3.46 -0.48 23.48
CA GLY A 174 -3.24 -0.99 24.83
C GLY A 174 -2.82 -2.46 24.87
N ALA A 175 -1.81 -2.86 24.09
CA ALA A 175 -1.34 -4.25 24.00
C ALA A 175 0.10 -4.41 24.55
N ALA A 176 0.22 -5.02 25.73
CA ALA A 176 1.46 -5.49 26.31
C ALA A 176 1.55 -7.01 26.14
N LEU A 177 2.64 -7.51 25.55
CA LEU A 177 2.67 -8.86 24.97
C LEU A 177 3.86 -9.69 25.44
N VAL A 178 3.62 -10.98 25.70
CA VAL A 178 4.68 -11.99 25.91
C VAL A 178 4.65 -12.98 24.74
N LEU A 179 5.66 -12.92 23.87
CA LEU A 179 5.78 -13.77 22.69
C LEU A 179 6.71 -14.96 22.98
N GLY A 180 6.18 -16.18 22.90
CA GLY A 180 6.93 -17.43 23.05
C GLY A 180 6.89 -18.27 21.79
N GLY A 181 8.03 -18.84 21.39
CA GLY A 181 8.09 -19.73 20.24
C GLY A 181 9.38 -20.54 20.18
N VAL A 182 9.42 -21.52 19.27
CA VAL A 182 10.63 -22.31 18.98
C VAL A 182 10.89 -22.25 17.48
N ASP A 183 12.08 -21.83 17.07
CA ASP A 183 12.51 -21.83 15.67
C ASP A 183 13.87 -22.53 15.52
N PRO A 184 14.47 -22.64 14.31
CA PRO A 184 15.75 -23.34 14.11
C PRO A 184 16.95 -22.80 14.91
N THR A 185 16.83 -21.68 15.61
CA THR A 185 17.83 -21.19 16.59
C THR A 185 17.47 -21.46 18.07
N GLY A 186 16.48 -22.32 18.31
CA GLY A 186 16.08 -22.78 19.65
C GLY A 186 14.83 -22.09 20.19
N PRO A 187 14.55 -22.23 21.50
CA PRO A 187 13.42 -21.59 22.14
C PRO A 187 13.69 -20.09 22.37
N HIS A 188 12.67 -19.27 22.15
CA HIS A 188 12.74 -17.82 22.27
C HIS A 188 11.52 -17.27 23.00
N LEU A 189 11.79 -16.35 23.93
CA LEU A 189 10.81 -15.67 24.77
C LEU A 189 11.12 -14.17 24.78
N PHE A 190 10.13 -13.35 24.43
CA PHE A 190 10.27 -11.90 24.32
C PHE A 190 9.11 -11.17 25.02
N THR A 191 9.40 -9.98 25.56
CA THR A 191 8.37 -8.97 25.84
C THR A 191 8.19 -8.05 24.63
N VAL A 192 6.99 -7.49 24.46
CA VAL A 192 6.75 -6.32 23.60
C VAL A 192 5.83 -5.35 24.35
N ALA A 193 6.31 -4.14 24.62
CA ALA A 193 5.52 -3.11 25.31
C ALA A 193 4.58 -2.36 24.34
N PRO A 194 3.50 -1.70 24.83
CA PRO A 194 2.58 -0.92 24.01
C PRO A 194 3.24 0.19 23.15
N HIS A 195 4.41 0.68 23.57
CA HIS A 195 5.21 1.68 22.86
C HIS A 195 6.36 1.08 22.01
N GLY A 196 6.40 -0.25 21.85
CA GLY A 196 7.36 -0.93 20.97
C GLY A 196 8.77 -1.14 21.53
N SER A 197 9.00 -1.05 22.85
CA SER A 197 10.21 -1.66 23.44
C SER A 197 10.08 -3.19 23.50
N THR A 198 11.21 -3.89 23.56
CA THR A 198 11.29 -5.35 23.44
C THR A 198 12.52 -5.91 24.15
N ASP A 199 12.33 -6.83 25.09
CA ASP A 199 13.40 -7.51 25.82
C ASP A 199 13.39 -9.01 25.53
N LYS A 200 14.50 -9.70 25.82
CA LYS A 200 14.65 -11.16 25.71
C LYS A 200 15.27 -11.70 26.99
N LEU A 201 14.54 -12.54 27.73
CA LEU A 201 14.93 -13.08 29.03
C LEU A 201 14.53 -14.56 29.15
N PRO A 202 15.16 -15.35 30.05
CA PRO A 202 14.81 -16.76 30.25
C PRO A 202 13.44 -16.98 30.91
N TYR A 203 12.92 -15.96 31.60
CA TYR A 203 11.54 -15.87 32.08
C TYR A 203 11.08 -14.41 32.02
N VAL A 204 9.77 -14.19 31.85
CA VAL A 204 9.17 -12.84 31.77
C VAL A 204 7.76 -12.84 32.38
N THR A 205 7.34 -11.67 32.86
CA THR A 205 5.99 -11.42 33.39
C THR A 205 5.48 -10.06 32.92
N MET A 206 4.20 -9.94 32.54
CA MET A 206 3.56 -8.66 32.23
C MET A 206 2.11 -8.60 32.74
N GLY A 207 1.55 -7.39 32.81
CA GLY A 207 0.21 -7.13 33.33
C GLY A 207 0.19 -6.71 34.82
N SER A 208 -1.00 -6.57 35.39
CA SER A 208 -1.25 -6.05 36.73
C SER A 208 -0.71 -6.98 37.84
N GLY A 209 -0.87 -8.29 37.73
CA GLY A 209 -0.32 -9.26 38.69
C GLY A 209 1.16 -9.64 38.47
N SER A 210 1.86 -8.96 37.57
CA SER A 210 3.25 -9.27 37.19
C SER A 210 4.23 -9.31 38.37
N LEU A 211 4.12 -8.39 39.34
CA LEU A 211 5.02 -8.35 40.50
C LEU A 211 4.93 -9.62 41.36
N ALA A 212 3.71 -10.15 41.56
CA ALA A 212 3.51 -11.39 42.32
C ALA A 212 4.01 -12.62 41.54
N ALA A 213 3.83 -12.62 40.21
CA ALA A 213 4.37 -13.65 39.34
C ALA A 213 5.92 -13.62 39.27
N MET A 214 6.53 -12.43 39.25
CA MET A 214 7.99 -12.28 39.16
C MET A 214 8.69 -12.82 40.41
N ALA A 215 8.15 -12.55 41.59
CA ALA A 215 8.67 -13.09 42.85
C ALA A 215 8.66 -14.64 42.89
N VAL A 216 7.75 -15.30 42.15
CA VAL A 216 7.76 -16.76 41.98
C VAL A 216 8.90 -17.20 41.05
N PHE A 217 9.11 -16.54 39.91
CA PHE A 217 10.24 -16.87 39.03
C PHE A 217 11.60 -16.60 39.68
N GLU A 218 11.80 -15.44 40.31
CA GLU A 218 13.07 -15.09 40.97
C GLU A 218 13.43 -16.04 42.13
N SER A 219 12.44 -16.68 42.77
CA SER A 219 12.66 -17.61 43.88
C SER A 219 12.75 -19.09 43.48
N GLN A 220 12.25 -19.49 42.30
CA GLN A 220 12.09 -20.90 41.92
C GLN A 220 12.57 -21.26 40.51
N TRP A 221 12.86 -20.29 39.63
CA TRP A 221 13.40 -20.59 38.31
C TRP A 221 14.85 -21.09 38.37
N LYS A 222 15.16 -22.08 37.53
CA LYS A 222 16.50 -22.63 37.31
C LYS A 222 16.73 -22.82 35.81
N ALA A 223 17.99 -22.86 35.40
CA ALA A 223 18.34 -23.28 34.04
C ALA A 223 17.88 -24.74 33.79
N ASP A 224 17.62 -25.05 32.52
CA ASP A 224 17.33 -26.40 32.01
C ASP A 224 16.19 -27.15 32.74
N LEU A 225 15.15 -26.42 33.15
CA LEU A 225 13.88 -26.99 33.64
C LEU A 225 13.36 -28.11 32.73
N GLU A 226 12.94 -29.21 33.34
CA GLU A 226 12.17 -30.24 32.65
C GLU A 226 10.73 -29.76 32.42
N ARG A 227 10.05 -30.32 31.40
CA ARG A 227 8.75 -29.80 30.92
C ARG A 227 7.70 -29.62 32.02
N GLN A 228 7.57 -30.58 32.93
CA GLN A 228 6.58 -30.49 34.01
C GLN A 228 6.96 -29.42 35.05
N GLU A 229 8.25 -29.29 35.39
CA GLU A 229 8.72 -28.27 36.33
C GLU A 229 8.44 -26.86 35.82
N ALA A 230 8.59 -26.63 34.51
CA ALA A 230 8.23 -25.36 33.87
C ALA A 230 6.71 -25.09 33.85
N ILE A 231 5.89 -26.14 33.68
CA ILE A 231 4.41 -26.04 33.80
C ILE A 231 4.01 -25.70 35.22
N ASP A 232 4.59 -26.36 36.22
CA ASP A 232 4.29 -26.15 37.64
C ASP A 232 4.72 -24.74 38.08
N LEU A 233 5.89 -24.28 37.64
CA LEU A 233 6.41 -22.93 37.89
C LEU A 233 5.55 -21.83 37.25
N VAL A 234 5.18 -21.98 35.98
CA VAL A 234 4.27 -21.06 35.28
C VAL A 234 2.90 -21.05 35.94
N THR A 235 2.39 -22.21 36.35
CA THR A 235 1.12 -22.32 37.07
C THR A 235 1.19 -21.58 38.41
N ALA A 236 2.24 -21.80 39.20
CA ALA A 236 2.45 -21.11 40.48
C ALA A 236 2.57 -19.59 40.31
N ALA A 237 3.26 -19.12 39.27
CA ALA A 237 3.41 -17.69 38.98
C ALA A 237 2.08 -17.03 38.59
N ILE A 238 1.26 -17.68 37.75
CA ILE A 238 -0.09 -17.17 37.46
C ILE A 238 -0.99 -17.25 38.69
N SER A 239 -0.99 -18.35 39.46
CA SER A 239 -1.74 -18.46 40.72
C SER A 239 -1.37 -17.34 41.70
N ALA A 240 -0.09 -16.97 41.81
CA ALA A 240 0.35 -15.84 42.62
C ALA A 240 -0.26 -14.51 42.13
N GLY A 241 -0.34 -14.28 40.82
CA GLY A 241 -1.11 -13.18 40.23
C GLY A 241 -2.61 -13.25 40.59
N VAL A 242 -3.25 -14.41 40.38
CA VAL A 242 -4.69 -14.65 40.66
C VAL A 242 -5.10 -14.37 42.11
N PHE A 243 -4.20 -14.59 43.08
CA PHE A 243 -4.48 -14.37 44.50
C PHE A 243 -4.06 -12.99 45.03
N ASN A 244 -3.13 -12.28 44.37
CA ASN A 244 -2.60 -10.99 44.86
C ASN A 244 -2.99 -9.77 44.01
N ASP A 245 -3.55 -9.97 42.80
CA ASP A 245 -4.11 -8.91 41.97
C ASP A 245 -5.64 -9.08 41.83
N LEU A 246 -6.39 -8.00 42.12
CA LEU A 246 -7.85 -7.94 41.95
C LEU A 246 -8.27 -8.00 40.48
N GLY A 247 -7.41 -7.50 39.58
CA GLY A 247 -7.66 -7.48 38.15
C GLY A 247 -7.59 -8.86 37.50
N SER A 248 -6.67 -9.71 37.94
CA SER A 248 -6.43 -11.05 37.40
C SER A 248 -7.33 -12.12 38.04
N GLY A 249 -7.52 -13.25 37.37
CA GLY A 249 -7.82 -14.52 38.02
C GLY A 249 -8.86 -15.40 37.35
N SER A 250 -9.72 -16.00 38.17
CA SER A 250 -10.62 -17.11 37.79
C SER A 250 -9.86 -18.42 37.61
N ASN A 251 -9.26 -18.66 36.45
CA ASN A 251 -8.55 -19.91 36.13
C ASN A 251 -7.12 -19.61 35.63
N VAL A 252 -6.28 -20.64 35.55
CA VAL A 252 -4.96 -20.62 34.93
C VAL A 252 -5.00 -21.35 33.59
N ASP A 253 -4.60 -20.67 32.52
CA ASP A 253 -4.26 -21.28 31.23
C ASP A 253 -2.75 -21.50 31.14
N VAL A 254 -2.34 -22.61 30.52
CA VAL A 254 -0.94 -22.90 30.19
C VAL A 254 -0.82 -23.26 28.71
N CYS A 255 0.21 -22.79 28.02
CA CYS A 255 0.53 -23.22 26.66
C CYS A 255 1.99 -23.66 26.55
N ILE A 256 2.20 -24.88 26.06
CA ILE A 256 3.53 -25.47 25.84
C ILE A 256 3.87 -25.27 24.35
N VAL A 257 5.05 -24.74 24.06
CA VAL A 257 5.53 -24.47 22.70
C VAL A 257 6.84 -25.20 22.46
N THR A 258 6.87 -26.04 21.41
CA THR A 258 8.02 -26.86 21.00
C THR A 258 8.24 -26.71 19.49
N ALA A 259 9.31 -27.30 18.94
CA ALA A 259 9.56 -27.31 17.50
C ALA A 259 8.45 -28.04 16.69
N ASP A 260 7.81 -29.04 17.31
CA ASP A 260 6.72 -29.83 16.72
C ASP A 260 5.40 -29.05 16.62
N GLY A 261 5.16 -28.13 17.57
CA GLY A 261 3.96 -27.29 17.58
C GLY A 261 3.61 -26.69 18.95
N THR A 262 2.34 -26.31 19.11
CA THR A 262 1.80 -25.68 20.32
C THR A 262 0.68 -26.52 20.94
N GLN A 263 0.76 -26.78 22.25
CA GLN A 263 -0.27 -27.46 23.04
C GLN A 263 -0.91 -26.46 24.00
N MET A 264 -2.21 -26.19 23.84
CA MET A 264 -2.96 -25.29 24.72
C MET A 264 -3.71 -26.09 25.79
N LEU A 265 -3.48 -25.76 27.07
CA LEU A 265 -4.12 -26.35 28.24
C LEU A 265 -5.04 -25.29 28.86
N ARG A 266 -6.25 -25.18 28.30
CA ARG A 266 -7.32 -24.30 28.82
C ARG A 266 -7.70 -24.70 30.24
N ASN A 267 -7.78 -23.73 31.16
CA ASN A 267 -8.22 -23.95 32.54
C ASN A 267 -7.48 -25.10 33.25
N TYR A 268 -6.17 -25.20 33.06
CA TYR A 268 -5.29 -26.21 33.67
C TYR A 268 -5.43 -26.27 35.21
N ARG A 269 -5.76 -25.12 35.84
CA ARG A 269 -6.06 -25.03 37.27
C ARG A 269 -7.19 -24.03 37.55
N THR A 270 -8.14 -24.40 38.41
CA THR A 270 -9.37 -23.64 38.73
C THR A 270 -9.33 -23.05 40.15
N ASP A 271 -8.27 -22.29 40.47
CA ASP A 271 -8.00 -21.76 41.82
C ASP A 271 -9.12 -20.88 42.45
N ASN A 272 -10.04 -20.33 41.64
CA ASN A 272 -11.08 -19.41 42.11
C ASN A 272 -12.50 -19.95 41.81
N GLU A 273 -12.74 -21.21 42.16
CA GLU A 273 -14.04 -21.85 42.00
C GLU A 273 -15.15 -21.16 42.79
N ARG A 274 -16.34 -21.10 42.18
CA ARG A 274 -17.45 -20.30 42.71
C ARG A 274 -18.22 -21.07 43.78
N ALA A 275 -18.02 -20.70 45.04
CA ALA A 275 -18.87 -21.12 46.14
C ALA A 275 -20.38 -20.96 45.82
N PRO A 276 -21.25 -21.92 46.23
CA PRO A 276 -22.68 -21.83 46.00
C PRO A 276 -23.27 -20.52 46.53
N LYS A 277 -24.16 -19.88 45.76
CA LYS A 277 -24.90 -18.70 46.25
C LYS A 277 -25.91 -19.14 47.32
N GLU A 278 -25.55 -18.94 48.58
CA GLU A 278 -26.43 -19.15 49.74
C GLU A 278 -27.75 -18.37 49.63
N LEU A 279 -27.71 -17.16 49.07
CA LEU A 279 -28.88 -16.30 48.87
C LEU A 279 -29.23 -16.10 47.39
N ARG A 280 -30.42 -16.57 46.99
CA ARG A 280 -31.03 -16.30 45.69
C ARG A 280 -31.82 -14.99 45.69
N TYR A 281 -31.10 -13.87 45.64
CA TYR A 281 -31.76 -12.57 45.49
C TYR A 281 -32.41 -12.42 44.09
N LYS A 282 -33.74 -12.28 44.05
CA LYS A 282 -34.52 -11.87 42.86
C LYS A 282 -35.45 -10.73 43.23
N PHE A 283 -35.24 -9.54 42.66
CA PHE A 283 -36.28 -8.51 42.62
C PHE A 283 -37.51 -9.04 41.87
N LYS A 284 -38.73 -8.66 42.28
CA LYS A 284 -39.90 -8.83 41.42
C LYS A 284 -39.78 -7.84 40.25
N ARG A 285 -40.35 -8.16 39.08
CA ARG A 285 -40.48 -7.16 38.01
C ARG A 285 -41.28 -5.97 38.56
N GLY A 286 -40.76 -4.75 38.38
CA GLY A 286 -41.35 -3.51 38.92
C GLY A 286 -40.90 -3.12 40.33
N THR A 287 -40.00 -3.84 41.02
CA THR A 287 -39.53 -3.43 42.37
C THR A 287 -38.62 -2.18 42.34
N THR A 288 -38.01 -1.85 41.20
CA THR A 288 -37.12 -0.69 41.07
C THR A 288 -37.89 0.51 40.51
N ALA A 289 -38.10 1.54 41.32
CA ALA A 289 -38.59 2.83 40.82
C ALA A 289 -37.53 3.49 39.92
N TRP A 290 -37.94 3.96 38.74
CA TRP A 290 -37.07 4.76 37.87
C TRP A 290 -36.91 6.15 38.50
N LYS A 291 -35.65 6.58 38.74
CA LYS A 291 -35.36 7.90 39.31
C LYS A 291 -35.35 9.02 38.27
N HIS A 292 -35.15 8.68 37.00
CA HIS A 292 -35.09 9.59 35.87
C HIS A 292 -35.31 8.78 34.59
N GLU A 293 -36.15 9.27 33.68
CA GLU A 293 -36.36 8.72 32.36
C GLU A 293 -36.15 9.85 31.33
N SER A 294 -35.35 9.61 30.29
CA SER A 294 -35.17 10.57 29.20
C SER A 294 -35.20 9.86 27.85
N ILE A 295 -36.37 9.85 27.23
CA ILE A 295 -36.57 9.32 25.87
C ILE A 295 -35.98 10.33 24.88
N ARG A 296 -34.97 9.92 24.10
CA ARG A 296 -34.37 10.72 23.02
C ARG A 296 -34.71 10.10 21.67
N SER A 297 -35.45 10.83 20.83
CA SER A 297 -35.77 10.41 19.46
C SER A 297 -34.54 10.52 18.57
N LEU A 298 -33.87 9.40 18.28
CA LEU A 298 -32.63 9.33 17.50
C LEU A 298 -32.87 9.22 15.98
N VAL A 299 -33.86 9.94 15.44
CA VAL A 299 -33.99 10.24 14.01
C VAL A 299 -34.59 11.64 13.86
N VAL A 300 -33.91 12.53 13.13
CA VAL A 300 -34.47 13.81 12.65
C VAL A 300 -34.09 13.95 11.19
N ASN A 301 -35.06 13.69 10.30
CA ASN A 301 -34.99 13.71 8.84
C ASN A 301 -34.06 12.65 8.19
N GLU A 302 -34.66 11.71 7.47
CA GLU A 302 -34.00 10.77 6.56
C GLU A 302 -34.27 11.23 5.11
N ALA A 303 -33.22 11.51 4.33
CA ALA A 303 -33.32 12.10 2.99
C ALA A 303 -32.85 11.10 1.91
N VAL A 304 -33.77 10.25 1.44
CA VAL A 304 -33.47 9.23 0.43
C VAL A 304 -33.34 9.84 -0.98
N ARG A 305 -32.10 10.07 -1.44
CA ARG A 305 -31.79 10.37 -2.86
C ARG A 305 -31.70 9.06 -3.67
N PRO A 306 -32.54 8.82 -4.70
CA PRO A 306 -32.40 7.66 -5.58
C PRO A 306 -31.31 7.88 -6.65
N VAL A 307 -30.50 6.86 -6.92
CA VAL A 307 -29.39 6.92 -7.89
C VAL A 307 -29.75 6.18 -9.18
N GLY A 308 -29.71 6.89 -10.32
CA GLY A 308 -29.50 6.32 -11.66
C GLY A 308 -30.66 5.54 -12.30
N GLY A 309 -31.46 6.20 -13.15
CA GLY A 309 -32.38 5.55 -14.09
C GLY A 309 -33.04 6.55 -15.04
N HIS A 310 -32.69 6.52 -16.33
CA HIS A 310 -33.18 7.50 -17.30
C HIS A 310 -34.60 7.19 -17.82
N THR A 311 -35.48 8.21 -17.71
CA THR A 311 -36.56 8.63 -18.64
C THR A 311 -37.46 7.58 -19.30
N GLY A 312 -38.77 7.68 -19.05
CA GLY A 312 -39.82 6.84 -19.68
C GLY A 312 -41.26 7.22 -19.33
N ASP A 313 -41.62 8.48 -19.60
CA ASP A 313 -42.94 9.17 -19.60
C ASP A 313 -44.26 8.52 -19.10
N GLY A 314 -45.01 9.29 -18.32
CA GLY A 314 -46.49 9.22 -18.18
C GLY A 314 -47.05 8.25 -17.10
N CYS A 315 -48.16 8.53 -16.40
CA CYS A 315 -49.06 9.71 -16.36
C CYS A 315 -49.74 9.78 -14.97
N ALA A 316 -50.29 10.94 -14.57
CA ALA A 316 -50.74 11.24 -13.19
C ALA A 316 -52.26 11.06 -12.93
N LEU A 317 -52.71 11.22 -11.66
CA LEU A 317 -53.72 12.21 -11.21
C LEU A 317 -54.44 11.92 -9.86
N SER A 318 -54.00 12.60 -8.80
CA SER A 318 -54.69 13.16 -7.60
C SER A 318 -55.97 12.55 -6.93
N GLY A 319 -56.10 12.84 -5.62
CA GLY A 319 -57.37 12.97 -4.86
C GLY A 319 -57.99 11.66 -4.32
N SER A 320 -58.51 11.58 -3.08
CA SER A 320 -58.65 12.57 -1.99
C SER A 320 -58.76 11.87 -0.61
N LYS A 321 -58.68 12.63 0.51
CA LYS A 321 -59.16 12.17 1.84
C LYS A 321 -60.71 12.00 1.81
N VAL A 322 -61.39 11.28 2.72
CA VAL A 322 -61.84 11.72 4.07
C VAL A 322 -62.77 10.63 4.70
N ILE A 323 -62.60 10.26 6.00
CA ILE A 323 -63.55 9.53 6.92
C ILE A 323 -64.03 8.11 6.48
N GLY A 324 -64.45 7.14 7.31
CA GLY A 324 -64.36 6.94 8.77
C GLY A 324 -65.58 6.17 9.41
N LEU A 325 -65.31 5.38 10.48
CA LEU A 325 -66.23 4.86 11.55
C LEU A 325 -67.06 3.54 11.41
N ILE A 326 -66.91 2.71 12.48
CA ILE A 326 -67.91 1.95 13.29
C ILE A 326 -68.30 0.45 13.00
N PRO A 327 -68.56 -0.41 14.04
CA PRO A 327 -68.60 -1.90 13.94
C PRO A 327 -69.83 -2.61 14.64
N HIS A 328 -69.79 -3.95 14.80
CA HIS A 328 -70.64 -4.71 15.77
C HIS A 328 -69.99 -6.03 16.30
N THR A 329 -70.70 -6.82 17.12
CA THR A 329 -70.15 -7.86 18.03
C THR A 329 -71.08 -9.08 18.35
N GLY A 330 -70.48 -10.22 18.76
CA GLY A 330 -71.10 -11.42 19.41
C GLY A 330 -70.07 -12.58 19.53
N ALA A 331 -69.78 -13.31 20.64
CA ALA A 331 -70.57 -14.00 21.70
C ALA A 331 -70.92 -15.48 21.29
N THR A 332 -70.85 -16.58 22.08
CA THR A 332 -70.74 -16.98 23.53
C THR A 332 -70.05 -18.38 23.64
N ASP A 333 -69.87 -19.16 24.75
CA ASP A 333 -69.49 -19.01 26.19
C ASP A 333 -69.17 -20.46 26.77
N ARG A 334 -68.56 -20.57 27.97
CA ARG A 334 -68.48 -21.72 28.94
C ARG A 334 -67.60 -22.99 28.73
N LYS A 335 -66.66 -23.14 29.68
CA LYS A 335 -66.42 -24.24 30.68
C LYS A 335 -66.64 -25.73 30.30
N ALA A 336 -65.88 -26.72 30.81
CA ALA A 336 -64.60 -26.77 31.56
C ALA A 336 -64.16 -28.23 31.82
N ARG A 337 -62.85 -28.50 31.99
CA ARG A 337 -62.27 -29.52 32.92
C ARG A 337 -60.73 -29.49 32.90
N GLU A 338 -60.11 -29.77 34.05
CA GLU A 338 -58.67 -30.05 34.17
C GLU A 338 -58.42 -31.57 34.21
N LEU A 339 -57.30 -32.03 33.63
CA LEU A 339 -56.29 -32.89 34.28
C LEU A 339 -55.21 -33.35 33.29
N ASN A 340 -53.94 -33.24 33.73
CA ASN A 340 -52.79 -34.14 33.46
C ASN A 340 -52.63 -34.82 32.07
N ARG A 341 -51.50 -34.70 31.36
CA ARG A 341 -50.14 -34.20 31.69
C ARG A 341 -49.55 -33.43 30.50
N ALA A 342 -48.66 -32.46 30.78
CA ALA A 342 -48.23 -31.46 29.81
C ALA A 342 -47.38 -32.03 28.65
N GLY A 343 -47.61 -31.50 27.44
CA GLY A 343 -46.76 -31.77 26.28
C GLY A 343 -46.80 -30.66 25.23
N HIS A 344 -45.61 -30.37 24.69
CA HIS A 344 -45.34 -30.08 23.26
C HIS A 344 -45.99 -28.82 22.59
N PRO A 345 -45.52 -28.39 21.39
CA PRO A 345 -45.18 -26.96 21.22
C PRO A 345 -45.70 -26.30 19.91
N LEU A 346 -45.17 -25.09 19.65
CA LEU A 346 -45.03 -24.34 18.36
C LEU A 346 -45.98 -23.17 18.08
N LEU A 347 -45.38 -22.15 17.43
CA LEU A 347 -45.91 -21.19 16.43
C LEU A 347 -47.38 -20.75 16.62
N GLY A 348 -47.64 -19.52 17.08
CA GLY A 348 -47.66 -18.33 16.20
C GLY A 348 -49.12 -17.93 15.90
N THR A 349 -49.53 -16.69 15.69
CA THR A 349 -48.89 -15.54 15.02
C THR A 349 -49.65 -14.22 15.32
N VAL A 350 -49.37 -13.16 14.57
CA VAL A 350 -50.14 -11.88 14.41
C VAL A 350 -50.07 -10.84 15.57
N ARG A 351 -50.06 -9.56 15.16
CA ARG A 351 -50.31 -8.32 15.96
C ARG A 351 -51.77 -7.86 15.63
N PRO A 352 -52.20 -6.56 15.61
CA PRO A 352 -51.69 -5.30 16.19
C PRO A 352 -52.77 -4.40 16.85
N TYR A 353 -52.34 -3.22 17.37
CA TYR A 353 -53.16 -2.03 17.72
C TYR A 353 -54.18 -2.19 18.89
N SER A 354 -54.74 -1.12 19.48
CA SER A 354 -54.62 0.34 19.24
C SER A 354 -54.46 1.14 20.55
N VAL A 355 -54.09 2.42 20.41
CA VAL A 355 -54.11 3.45 21.47
C VAL A 355 -55.52 4.01 21.63
N CYS A 356 -55.96 4.34 22.85
CA CYS A 356 -56.71 5.59 23.06
C CYS A 356 -56.70 6.13 24.50
N ARG A 357 -56.84 7.46 24.52
CA ARG A 357 -57.19 8.40 25.58
C ARG A 357 -58.71 8.30 25.92
N ASP A 358 -59.35 9.09 26.81
CA ASP A 358 -59.03 10.42 27.38
C ASP A 358 -59.66 10.64 28.78
N ASP A 359 -59.38 11.81 29.38
CA ASP A 359 -60.16 12.60 30.35
C ASP A 359 -60.72 11.99 31.67
N ASN A 360 -60.45 12.67 32.79
CA ASN A 360 -61.46 13.56 33.42
C ASN A 360 -61.00 14.36 34.69
N VAL A 361 -61.58 15.57 34.81
CA VAL A 361 -62.13 16.19 36.05
C VAL A 361 -61.22 16.75 37.19
N LEU A 362 -61.31 18.10 37.33
CA LEU A 362 -61.32 18.96 38.53
C LEU A 362 -60.14 19.00 39.56
N GLY A 363 -59.82 20.23 39.99
CA GLY A 363 -59.19 20.53 41.30
C GLY A 363 -60.25 20.81 42.39
N PRO A 364 -59.98 21.53 43.52
CA PRO A 364 -59.04 22.68 43.58
C PRO A 364 -58.26 22.95 44.91
N ARG A 365 -57.28 23.88 44.80
CA ARG A 365 -56.89 24.95 45.77
C ARG A 365 -56.17 24.66 47.11
N ALA A 366 -55.44 25.71 47.51
CA ALA A 366 -55.08 26.18 48.87
C ALA A 366 -53.91 25.50 49.63
N ASP A 367 -52.99 26.22 50.30
CA ASP A 367 -52.54 27.63 50.13
C ASP A 367 -51.21 27.91 50.88
N ALA A 368 -50.68 29.14 50.69
CA ALA A 368 -49.95 29.98 51.64
C ALA A 368 -48.42 29.83 51.88
N GLN A 369 -47.69 30.82 51.34
CA GLN A 369 -46.65 31.66 52.03
C GLN A 369 -45.29 31.00 52.41
N ARG A 370 -44.13 31.67 52.43
CA ARG A 370 -43.59 33.04 52.14
C ARG A 370 -42.05 32.87 51.91
N LYS A 371 -41.17 33.83 51.56
CA LYS A 371 -41.15 35.32 51.48
C LYS A 371 -40.22 35.79 50.31
N ILE A 372 -39.63 36.99 50.43
CA ILE A 372 -38.82 37.80 49.48
C ILE A 372 -37.82 38.62 50.35
N PRO A 373 -36.53 38.86 49.98
CA PRO A 373 -36.09 40.05 49.19
C PRO A 373 -34.77 39.93 48.37
N LEU A 374 -34.24 40.97 47.68
CA LEU A 374 -34.76 41.85 46.60
C LEU A 374 -33.64 42.81 46.09
N CYS A 375 -33.89 43.53 44.98
CA CYS A 375 -33.12 44.67 44.40
C CYS A 375 -31.78 44.33 43.71
N HIS A 376 -31.34 44.97 42.60
CA HIS A 376 -31.90 46.04 41.73
C HIS A 376 -31.10 46.11 40.38
N GLN A 377 -31.36 46.93 39.34
CA GLN A 377 -32.38 47.98 39.12
C GLN A 377 -32.95 48.05 37.66
N THR A 378 -32.33 48.82 36.75
CA THR A 378 -32.84 49.37 35.46
C THR A 378 -31.65 49.79 34.54
N GLU A 379 -31.70 50.25 33.27
CA GLU A 379 -32.69 50.67 32.24
C GLU A 379 -32.06 50.38 30.82
N ASN A 380 -32.67 50.51 29.62
CA ASN A 380 -34.05 50.39 29.09
C ASN A 380 -34.03 50.54 27.52
N THR A 381 -35.13 50.98 26.89
CA THR A 381 -35.45 51.08 25.45
C THR A 381 -34.71 52.10 24.57
N ALA A 382 -34.36 51.69 23.33
CA ALA A 382 -34.39 52.58 22.15
C ALA A 382 -34.61 51.83 20.81
N ARG A 383 -35.51 52.37 19.98
CA ARG A 383 -35.70 52.20 18.50
C ARG A 383 -35.81 50.80 17.87
N LYS A 384 -37.03 50.48 17.42
CA LYS A 384 -37.33 49.53 16.33
C LYS A 384 -36.95 50.12 14.95
N PHE A 385 -36.64 49.24 13.99
CA PHE A 385 -36.79 49.36 12.53
C PHE A 385 -37.08 50.74 11.90
N ALA A 386 -36.14 51.25 11.08
CA ALA A 386 -36.36 51.70 9.68
C ALA A 386 -35.06 52.24 9.05
N LEU A 387 -34.96 52.19 7.70
CA LEU A 387 -33.84 52.65 6.84
C LEU A 387 -32.47 51.98 7.12
N ALA A 388 -31.80 51.25 6.22
CA ALA A 388 -31.77 51.19 4.75
C ALA A 388 -31.13 52.40 4.04
N ALA A 389 -30.21 52.11 3.10
CA ALA A 389 -29.51 53.02 2.19
C ALA A 389 -28.44 53.97 2.79
N LEU A 390 -27.33 53.40 3.31
CA LEU A 390 -25.96 53.94 3.27
C LEU A 390 -24.98 52.81 3.63
N GLY A 391 -23.86 52.57 2.95
CA GLY A 391 -23.39 53.19 1.70
C GLY A 391 -21.87 53.21 1.57
N LEU A 392 -21.23 52.03 1.39
CA LEU A 392 -19.81 51.83 1.03
C LEU A 392 -18.76 52.44 1.99
N LEU A 393 -18.16 51.61 2.86
CA LEU A 393 -16.70 51.53 3.19
C LEU A 393 -16.44 50.81 4.54
N SER A 394 -16.51 49.48 4.57
CA SER A 394 -15.85 48.60 5.57
C SER A 394 -16.23 47.13 5.34
N SER A 395 -15.49 46.44 4.46
CA SER A 395 -15.68 45.01 4.21
C SER A 395 -14.34 44.28 4.23
N PHE A 396 -13.79 44.08 5.43
CA PHE A 396 -12.69 43.16 5.66
C PHE A 396 -12.91 42.31 6.92
N ALA A 397 -13.03 41.00 6.67
CA ALA A 397 -12.77 39.87 7.56
C ALA A 397 -13.08 40.00 9.07
N SER A 398 -14.26 39.51 9.45
CA SER A 398 -14.42 38.74 10.70
C SER A 398 -15.35 37.56 10.42
N ILE A 399 -14.78 36.37 10.20
CA ILE A 399 -15.53 35.12 9.96
C ILE A 399 -15.89 34.47 11.30
N SER A 400 -17.08 33.90 11.40
CA SER A 400 -17.63 33.31 12.62
C SER A 400 -17.10 31.91 12.91
N ALA A 401 -17.29 31.45 14.16
CA ALA A 401 -16.87 30.12 14.60
C ALA A 401 -17.65 28.93 13.96
N SER A 402 -18.55 29.21 13.01
CA SER A 402 -19.31 28.24 12.21
C SER A 402 -18.41 27.39 11.31
N ASP A 403 -17.60 28.06 10.49
CA ASP A 403 -16.97 27.48 9.30
C ASP A 403 -15.89 26.45 9.71
N ALA A 404 -15.21 26.71 10.83
CA ALA A 404 -14.22 25.82 11.44
C ALA A 404 -14.83 24.60 12.16
N ASP A 405 -16.16 24.54 12.30
CA ASP A 405 -16.92 23.45 12.90
C ASP A 405 -17.59 22.59 11.80
N GLU A 406 -18.00 23.21 10.70
CA GLU A 406 -18.40 22.55 9.44
C GLU A 406 -17.23 21.77 8.82
N LEU A 407 -16.04 22.37 8.68
CA LEU A 407 -14.86 21.68 8.14
C LEU A 407 -14.47 20.43 8.94
N LYS A 408 -14.58 20.47 10.28
CA LYS A 408 -14.34 19.30 11.15
C LYS A 408 -15.37 18.20 10.94
N THR A 409 -16.63 18.60 10.70
CA THR A 409 -17.72 17.67 10.41
C THR A 409 -17.47 16.96 9.07
N LEU A 410 -17.13 17.70 8.02
CA LEU A 410 -16.77 17.15 6.70
C LEU A 410 -15.58 16.18 6.76
N VAL A 411 -14.49 16.56 7.44
CA VAL A 411 -13.32 15.68 7.66
C VAL A 411 -13.73 14.41 8.41
N SER A 412 -14.62 14.50 9.41
CA SER A 412 -15.12 13.32 10.13
C SER A 412 -15.97 12.41 9.23
N GLU A 413 -16.86 12.97 8.40
CA GLU A 413 -17.74 12.22 7.50
C GLU A 413 -16.96 11.48 6.41
N LEU A 414 -15.95 12.14 5.81
CA LEU A 414 -15.04 11.51 4.85
C LEU A 414 -14.19 10.41 5.49
N THR A 415 -13.79 10.58 6.75
CA THR A 415 -13.01 9.58 7.49
C THR A 415 -13.81 8.29 7.74
N VAL A 416 -15.09 8.40 8.14
CA VAL A 416 -15.97 7.23 8.40
C VAL A 416 -16.53 6.57 7.13
N ALA A 417 -16.40 7.21 5.97
CA ALA A 417 -16.94 6.70 4.71
C ALA A 417 -16.20 5.41 4.28
N ALA A 418 -16.89 4.27 4.34
CA ALA A 418 -16.33 2.93 4.18
C ALA A 418 -15.86 2.58 2.74
N THR A 419 -16.18 3.40 1.74
CA THR A 419 -15.80 3.19 0.34
C THR A 419 -15.47 4.51 -0.37
N GLN A 420 -14.60 4.45 -1.39
CA GLN A 420 -14.27 5.63 -2.22
C GLN A 420 -15.51 6.23 -2.89
N SER A 421 -16.49 5.40 -3.29
CA SER A 421 -17.75 5.86 -3.88
C SER A 421 -18.64 6.63 -2.90
N GLN A 422 -18.49 6.43 -1.59
CA GLN A 422 -19.15 7.27 -0.58
C GLN A 422 -18.41 8.59 -0.39
N ARG A 423 -17.06 8.60 -0.45
CA ARG A 423 -16.26 9.83 -0.35
C ARG A 423 -16.52 10.78 -1.54
N LEU A 424 -16.60 10.21 -2.74
CA LEU A 424 -17.05 10.88 -3.99
C LEU A 424 -18.55 11.29 -4.00
N ALA A 425 -19.32 10.91 -2.99
CA ALA A 425 -20.72 11.34 -2.82
C ALA A 425 -20.91 12.30 -1.62
N ILE A 426 -19.83 12.59 -0.88
CA ILE A 426 -19.76 13.61 0.18
C ILE A 426 -19.09 14.87 -0.39
N LEU A 427 -18.09 14.71 -1.27
CA LEU A 427 -17.55 15.78 -2.10
C LEU A 427 -18.21 15.72 -3.48
N ASP A 428 -19.39 16.36 -3.63
CA ASP A 428 -20.20 16.32 -4.86
C ASP A 428 -19.95 17.50 -5.83
N GLU A 429 -18.96 18.36 -5.56
CA GLU A 429 -18.49 19.41 -6.48
C GLU A 429 -17.04 19.19 -6.97
N ASP A 430 -16.80 19.32 -8.28
CA ASP A 430 -15.47 19.16 -8.92
C ASP A 430 -14.37 20.04 -8.28
N LYS A 431 -14.75 21.20 -7.73
CA LYS A 431 -13.83 22.15 -7.07
C LYS A 431 -13.15 21.55 -5.84
N ASP A 432 -13.80 20.60 -5.17
CA ASP A 432 -13.34 20.05 -3.89
C ASP A 432 -12.10 19.17 -4.06
N PHE A 433 -11.79 18.81 -5.31
CA PHE A 433 -10.59 18.09 -5.75
C PHE A 433 -9.48 19.02 -6.27
N VAL A 434 -9.60 20.34 -6.06
CA VAL A 434 -8.61 21.35 -6.48
C VAL A 434 -8.08 22.12 -5.26
N PHE A 435 -6.77 22.13 -5.06
CA PHE A 435 -6.10 22.91 -4.01
C PHE A 435 -5.16 23.96 -4.61
N ASP A 436 -5.39 25.23 -4.28
CA ASP A 436 -4.61 26.37 -4.78
C ASP A 436 -3.49 26.76 -3.79
N PHE A 437 -2.28 26.25 -4.05
CA PHE A 437 -1.09 26.56 -3.24
C PHE A 437 -0.63 28.03 -3.33
N LEU A 438 -1.08 28.80 -4.32
CA LEU A 438 -0.69 30.21 -4.51
C LEU A 438 -1.67 31.17 -3.81
N ASN A 439 -2.91 30.74 -3.58
CA ASN A 439 -3.99 31.52 -2.96
C ASN A 439 -4.41 30.97 -1.59
N ALA A 440 -3.66 30.01 -1.05
CA ALA A 440 -3.93 29.28 0.19
C ALA A 440 -4.01 30.16 1.46
N ALA A 441 -3.67 31.45 1.40
CA ALA A 441 -3.94 32.41 2.47
C ALA A 441 -5.44 32.52 2.85
N LYS A 442 -6.33 32.05 1.96
CA LYS A 442 -7.78 31.92 2.22
C LYS A 442 -8.17 30.62 2.94
N ILE A 443 -7.26 29.66 3.07
CA ILE A 443 -7.51 28.32 3.64
C ILE A 443 -6.93 28.30 5.06
N GLN A 444 -7.81 28.31 6.06
CA GLN A 444 -7.41 28.39 7.46
C GLN A 444 -6.51 27.21 7.87
N GLY A 445 -5.33 27.50 8.43
CA GLY A 445 -4.38 26.48 8.87
C GLY A 445 -3.56 25.81 7.75
N ALA A 446 -3.73 26.20 6.48
CA ALA A 446 -2.88 25.73 5.38
C ALA A 446 -1.49 26.40 5.35
N VAL A 447 -1.39 27.65 5.79
CA VAL A 447 -0.15 28.45 5.70
C VAL A 447 0.55 28.53 7.06
N GLY A 448 1.76 27.97 7.15
CA GLY A 448 2.71 28.25 8.23
C GLY A 448 3.66 29.37 7.81
N LYS A 449 3.48 30.59 8.33
CA LYS A 449 4.40 31.72 8.12
C LYS A 449 5.53 31.72 9.17
N GLY A 450 6.70 32.18 8.75
CA GLY A 450 7.83 32.55 9.62
C GLY A 450 8.54 33.78 9.04
N ASN A 451 9.50 34.38 9.77
CA ASN A 451 10.08 35.66 9.33
C ASN A 451 10.85 35.57 8.00
N GLY A 452 11.35 34.38 7.65
CA GLY A 452 12.02 34.13 6.37
C GLY A 452 11.13 33.59 5.23
N GLY A 453 9.80 33.51 5.38
CA GLY A 453 8.91 33.03 4.31
C GLY A 453 7.67 32.28 4.79
N GLN A 454 7.15 31.35 3.97
CA GLN A 454 5.97 30.56 4.33
C GLN A 454 5.99 29.14 3.74
N ALA A 455 5.34 28.19 4.42
CA ALA A 455 5.05 26.86 3.89
C ALA A 455 3.53 26.66 3.78
N VAL A 456 3.07 26.03 2.71
CA VAL A 456 1.65 25.84 2.38
C VAL A 456 1.34 24.36 2.24
N SER A 457 0.57 23.78 3.18
CA SER A 457 0.31 22.34 3.25
C SER A 457 -1.12 21.97 2.87
N ALA A 458 -1.27 21.10 1.86
CA ALA A 458 -2.45 20.29 1.60
C ALA A 458 -2.32 18.95 2.35
N LYS A 459 -3.17 18.76 3.36
CA LYS A 459 -3.27 17.59 4.24
C LYS A 459 -4.75 17.39 4.63
N THR A 460 -5.12 16.29 5.29
CA THR A 460 -6.53 15.99 5.65
C THR A 460 -7.32 17.18 6.24
N THR A 461 -6.69 18.01 7.08
CA THR A 461 -7.34 19.16 7.76
C THR A 461 -7.44 20.44 6.92
N THR A 462 -6.88 20.46 5.70
CA THR A 462 -6.83 21.65 4.81
C THR A 462 -7.28 21.34 3.38
N PHE A 463 -7.23 20.06 2.98
CA PHE A 463 -7.70 19.54 1.70
C PHE A 463 -8.37 18.17 1.94
N PRO A 464 -9.65 18.12 2.35
CA PRO A 464 -10.30 16.88 2.78
C PRO A 464 -10.40 15.79 1.71
N ALA A 465 -10.30 16.14 0.42
CA ALA A 465 -10.22 15.18 -0.70
C ALA A 465 -9.04 14.20 -0.61
N LEU A 466 -8.01 14.49 0.20
CA LEU A 466 -6.90 13.56 0.44
C LEU A 466 -7.29 12.35 1.30
N ILE A 467 -8.40 12.41 2.04
CA ILE A 467 -8.79 11.40 3.04
C ILE A 467 -9.12 10.05 2.37
N GLY A 468 -8.27 9.04 2.58
CA GLY A 468 -8.31 7.71 1.96
C GLY A 468 -7.39 7.52 0.75
N ASN A 469 -6.63 8.55 0.35
CA ASN A 469 -5.76 8.52 -0.82
C ASN A 469 -4.26 8.42 -0.49
N ASN A 470 -3.88 8.43 0.80
CA ASN A 470 -2.52 8.27 1.32
C ASN A 470 -1.48 9.24 0.72
N LEU A 471 -1.91 10.46 0.39
CA LEU A 471 -1.08 11.51 -0.19
C LEU A 471 -1.29 12.82 0.57
N ALA A 472 -0.20 13.52 0.90
CA ALA A 472 -0.22 14.93 1.25
C ALA A 472 0.87 15.68 0.48
N MET A 473 0.80 17.01 0.44
CA MET A 473 1.77 17.85 -0.27
C MET A 473 1.95 19.21 0.39
N THR A 474 3.18 19.69 0.50
CA THR A 474 3.52 21.02 1.01
C THR A 474 4.37 21.78 -0.01
N VAL A 475 4.05 23.05 -0.26
CA VAL A 475 4.88 23.95 -1.06
C VAL A 475 5.59 24.92 -0.12
N GLY A 476 6.92 24.88 -0.10
CA GLY A 476 7.76 25.75 0.71
C GLY A 476 8.24 26.94 -0.10
N PHE A 477 8.02 28.15 0.44
CA PHE A 477 8.47 29.42 -0.13
C PHE A 477 9.51 30.03 0.84
N LEU A 478 10.80 29.88 0.51
CA LEU A 478 11.91 30.34 1.34
C LEU A 478 12.50 31.65 0.78
N GLY A 479 12.50 32.70 1.59
CA GLY A 479 13.15 33.96 1.25
C GLY A 479 14.69 33.82 1.20
N PRO A 480 15.39 34.89 0.79
CA PRO A 480 16.85 34.97 0.84
C PRO A 480 17.41 34.60 2.22
N CYS A 481 18.46 33.77 2.26
CA CYS A 481 19.10 33.28 3.50
C CYS A 481 18.16 32.59 4.53
N ALA A 482 16.98 32.13 4.12
CA ALA A 482 15.97 31.54 5.03
C ALA A 482 16.11 30.01 5.16
N GLN A 483 15.70 29.46 6.31
CA GLN A 483 15.75 28.03 6.60
C GLN A 483 14.42 27.51 7.14
N ASN A 484 13.87 26.45 6.51
CA ASN A 484 12.91 25.59 7.21
C ASN A 484 13.67 24.77 8.25
N THR A 485 13.31 24.95 9.51
CA THR A 485 14.07 24.46 10.67
C THR A 485 14.08 22.93 10.78
N PRO A 486 15.03 22.33 11.52
CA PRO A 486 15.08 20.87 11.69
C PRO A 486 13.78 20.30 12.26
N HIS A 487 13.16 19.36 11.54
CA HIS A 487 11.89 18.72 11.88
C HIS A 487 11.88 17.24 11.50
N ILE A 488 10.81 16.56 11.91
CA ILE A 488 10.56 15.14 11.67
C ILE A 488 9.11 14.94 11.24
N HIS A 489 8.91 14.06 10.26
CA HIS A 489 7.60 13.56 9.82
C HIS A 489 7.43 12.13 10.36
N PRO A 490 6.67 11.93 11.47
CA PRO A 490 6.59 10.64 12.14
C PRO A 490 5.69 9.62 11.42
N ARG A 491 4.76 10.08 10.56
CA ARG A 491 3.80 9.22 9.85
C ARG A 491 4.05 9.08 8.35
N SER A 492 5.10 9.72 7.81
CA SER A 492 5.43 9.65 6.39
C SER A 492 6.90 9.94 6.09
N ALA A 493 7.37 9.47 4.93
CA ALA A 493 8.59 9.97 4.30
C ALA A 493 8.26 11.18 3.42
N GLU A 494 9.18 12.14 3.33
CA GLU A 494 9.07 13.29 2.41
C GLU A 494 9.90 13.02 1.15
N MET A 495 9.33 13.26 -0.02
CA MET A 495 10.07 13.46 -1.27
C MET A 495 9.98 14.92 -1.67
N LEU A 496 11.11 15.61 -1.72
CA LEU A 496 11.19 17.03 -2.06
C LEU A 496 11.70 17.21 -3.49
N VAL A 497 11.12 18.17 -4.22
CA VAL A 497 11.56 18.65 -5.54
C VAL A 497 11.74 20.17 -5.49
N MET A 498 12.83 20.71 -6.03
CA MET A 498 13.01 22.17 -6.14
C MET A 498 12.41 22.71 -7.44
N VAL A 499 11.71 23.84 -7.38
CA VAL A 499 10.86 24.36 -8.49
C VAL A 499 11.19 25.79 -8.91
N ALA A 500 11.74 26.64 -8.03
CA ALA A 500 12.25 27.97 -8.42
C ALA A 500 13.34 28.46 -7.45
N GLY A 501 14.10 29.48 -7.87
CA GLY A 501 15.29 30.02 -7.18
C GLY A 501 16.58 29.38 -7.69
N ASP A 502 17.73 29.74 -7.09
CA ASP A 502 19.04 29.16 -7.44
C ASP A 502 19.14 27.71 -6.96
N THR A 503 19.42 27.53 -5.67
CA THR A 503 19.65 26.23 -5.03
C THR A 503 19.27 26.25 -3.55
N ILE A 504 18.79 25.11 -3.03
CA ILE A 504 18.63 24.89 -1.59
C ILE A 504 19.61 23.83 -1.08
N ASN A 505 20.20 24.05 0.10
CA ASN A 505 20.86 23.00 0.85
C ASN A 505 19.81 22.20 1.63
N THR A 506 20.02 20.89 1.75
CA THR A 506 19.19 20.00 2.56
C THR A 506 20.08 19.05 3.34
N GLY A 507 19.69 18.71 4.56
CA GLY A 507 20.39 17.74 5.40
C GLY A 507 19.43 16.79 6.08
N THR A 508 19.81 15.53 6.23
CA THR A 508 19.04 14.53 6.98
C THR A 508 19.93 13.56 7.75
N PHE A 509 19.45 13.15 8.93
CA PHE A 509 20.03 12.10 9.75
C PHE A 509 18.96 11.20 10.37
N GLN A 510 19.34 9.95 10.65
CA GLN A 510 18.56 8.99 11.42
C GLN A 510 19.37 8.57 12.66
N GLU A 511 18.66 8.06 13.66
CA GLU A 511 19.26 7.51 14.87
C GLU A 511 20.16 6.29 14.57
N ASN A 512 21.04 5.93 15.50
CA ASN A 512 21.91 4.73 15.47
C ASN A 512 23.02 4.75 14.41
N GLY A 513 23.81 5.83 14.34
CA GLY A 513 25.11 5.84 13.65
C GLY A 513 25.06 5.82 12.13
N ALA A 514 23.87 6.04 11.54
CA ALA A 514 23.74 6.26 10.10
C ALA A 514 24.52 7.52 9.66
N ARG A 515 25.04 7.51 8.41
CA ARG A 515 25.74 8.68 7.87
C ARG A 515 24.78 9.88 7.78
N PHE A 516 25.26 11.07 8.13
CA PHE A 516 24.60 12.31 7.73
C PHE A 516 24.57 12.39 6.20
N VAL A 517 23.45 12.86 5.65
CA VAL A 517 23.28 13.06 4.21
C VAL A 517 22.96 14.53 3.97
N GLU A 518 23.94 15.27 3.47
CA GLU A 518 23.77 16.64 3.00
C GLU A 518 23.76 16.67 1.46
N ASN A 519 22.84 17.44 0.87
CA ASN A 519 22.75 17.64 -0.56
C ASN A 519 22.52 19.13 -0.87
N LYS A 520 23.12 19.62 -1.95
CA LYS A 520 22.72 20.87 -2.61
C LYS A 520 21.80 20.49 -3.78
N ILE A 521 20.62 21.09 -3.83
CA ILE A 521 19.55 20.78 -4.79
C ILE A 521 19.31 22.00 -5.66
N GLU A 522 19.17 21.78 -6.95
CA GLU A 522 18.91 22.80 -7.98
C GLU A 522 17.52 22.58 -8.60
N VAL A 523 16.97 23.56 -9.33
CA VAL A 523 15.62 23.44 -9.91
C VAL A 523 15.49 22.20 -10.81
N GLY A 524 14.41 21.44 -10.62
CA GLY A 524 14.16 20.17 -11.30
C GLY A 524 14.83 18.95 -10.66
N GLN A 525 15.71 19.14 -9.66
CA GLN A 525 16.29 18.05 -8.86
C GLN A 525 15.41 17.72 -7.65
N ALA A 526 15.61 16.54 -7.09
CA ALA A 526 14.82 16.00 -5.98
C ALA A 526 15.68 15.28 -4.93
N THR A 527 15.17 15.18 -3.71
CA THR A 527 15.73 14.38 -2.62
C THR A 527 14.63 13.65 -1.84
N ILE A 528 15.02 12.79 -0.89
CA ILE A 528 14.12 12.05 -0.02
C ILE A 528 14.59 12.12 1.44
N PHE A 529 13.65 12.34 2.36
CA PHE A 529 13.87 12.27 3.80
C PHE A 529 13.07 11.07 4.33
N PRO A 530 13.74 10.01 4.85
CA PRO A 530 13.07 8.82 5.36
C PRO A 530 12.05 9.15 6.47
N MET A 531 11.00 8.33 6.57
CA MET A 531 10.02 8.45 7.66
C MET A 531 10.72 8.39 9.02
N GLY A 532 10.39 9.33 9.91
CA GLY A 532 11.05 9.44 11.22
C GLY A 532 12.50 9.95 11.18
N SER A 533 13.03 10.39 10.04
CA SER A 533 14.34 11.09 10.00
C SER A 533 14.22 12.55 10.41
N VAL A 534 15.26 13.09 11.04
CA VAL A 534 15.39 14.53 11.28
C VAL A 534 16.00 15.17 10.04
N HIS A 535 15.39 16.24 9.54
CA HIS A 535 15.83 16.89 8.30
C HIS A 535 15.46 18.38 8.25
N PHE A 536 16.10 19.10 7.32
CA PHE A 536 15.91 20.54 7.11
C PHE A 536 16.14 20.95 5.64
N GLN A 537 15.60 22.11 5.25
CA GLN A 537 15.77 22.73 3.94
C GLN A 537 16.20 24.20 4.12
N GLN A 538 17.23 24.66 3.41
CA GLN A 538 17.88 25.94 3.64
C GLN A 538 18.20 26.66 2.32
N ASN A 539 17.63 27.84 2.10
CA ASN A 539 18.02 28.71 1.00
C ASN A 539 19.28 29.49 1.39
N LEU A 540 20.39 29.24 0.69
CA LEU A 540 21.65 29.97 0.84
C LEU A 540 21.88 31.01 -0.28
N GLY A 541 20.89 31.24 -1.15
CA GLY A 541 20.90 32.29 -2.17
C GLY A 541 20.51 33.67 -1.61
N CYS A 542 20.77 34.71 -2.41
CA CYS A 542 20.27 36.07 -2.16
C CYS A 542 18.90 36.35 -2.80
N ASP A 543 18.39 35.42 -3.63
CA ASP A 543 17.04 35.43 -4.20
C ASP A 543 16.15 34.36 -3.55
N PRO A 544 14.81 34.50 -3.60
CA PRO A 544 13.87 33.53 -3.02
C PRO A 544 13.85 32.18 -3.78
N ALA A 545 13.59 31.10 -3.04
CA ALA A 545 13.48 29.74 -3.54
C ALA A 545 12.09 29.12 -3.25
N ILE A 546 11.65 28.21 -4.13
CA ILE A 546 10.39 27.47 -3.99
C ILE A 546 10.66 25.97 -4.15
N PHE A 547 10.12 25.16 -3.25
CA PHE A 547 10.16 23.69 -3.30
C PHE A 547 8.78 23.06 -3.10
N VAL A 548 8.61 21.83 -3.58
CA VAL A 548 7.41 21.00 -3.40
C VAL A 548 7.80 19.71 -2.70
N ALA A 549 7.19 19.45 -1.55
CA ALA A 549 7.37 18.25 -0.74
C ALA A 549 6.12 17.38 -0.83
N GLY A 550 6.25 16.15 -1.33
CA GLY A 550 5.19 15.14 -1.37
C GLY A 550 5.36 14.09 -0.27
N PHE A 551 4.26 13.64 0.32
CA PHE A 551 4.25 12.71 1.45
C PHE A 551 3.39 11.49 1.14
N ALA A 552 3.89 10.29 1.44
CA ALA A 552 3.18 9.02 1.30
C ALA A 552 2.16 8.74 2.44
N ASN A 553 1.58 9.80 3.00
CA ASN A 553 0.50 9.76 3.99
C ASN A 553 -0.29 11.08 3.90
N GLU A 554 -1.61 11.00 4.00
CA GLU A 554 -2.56 12.13 3.98
C GLU A 554 -2.49 13.03 5.22
N ASP A 555 -1.97 12.51 6.34
CA ASP A 555 -1.50 13.28 7.49
C ASP A 555 -0.09 12.80 7.91
N PRO A 556 0.99 13.42 7.40
CA PRO A 556 2.36 13.01 7.72
C PRO A 556 2.77 13.33 9.18
N GLY A 557 1.98 14.12 9.93
CA GLY A 557 2.41 14.79 11.15
C GLY A 557 3.53 15.79 10.89
N THR A 558 3.88 16.64 11.87
CA THR A 558 5.09 17.48 11.81
C THR A 558 5.51 17.86 13.22
N LEU A 559 6.74 17.57 13.61
CA LEU A 559 7.32 18.02 14.88
C LEU A 559 8.63 18.76 14.57
N GLN A 560 8.72 20.03 14.96
CA GLN A 560 9.97 20.79 14.88
C GLN A 560 10.84 20.41 16.09
N ILE A 561 12.14 20.15 15.90
CA ILE A 561 12.97 19.52 16.95
C ILE A 561 13.19 20.44 18.15
N ALA A 562 13.48 21.72 17.93
CA ALA A 562 13.71 22.66 19.03
C ALA A 562 12.43 22.89 19.86
N GLN A 563 11.27 22.98 19.21
CA GLN A 563 9.98 23.16 19.84
C GLN A 563 9.51 21.85 20.51
N GLY A 564 9.76 20.69 19.91
CA GLY A 564 9.53 19.39 20.57
C GLY A 564 10.34 19.31 21.88
N PHE A 565 11.63 19.62 21.82
CA PHE A 565 12.52 19.55 22.97
C PHE A 565 12.22 20.60 24.05
N PHE A 566 12.03 21.89 23.69
CA PHE A 566 11.86 22.98 24.68
C PHE A 566 10.41 23.40 24.96
N GLN A 567 9.42 23.05 24.13
CA GLN A 567 8.01 23.45 24.29
C GLN A 567 7.05 22.26 24.53
N GLN A 568 7.43 21.01 24.23
CA GLN A 568 6.56 19.83 24.41
C GLN A 568 7.02 18.88 25.53
N LEU A 569 8.31 18.83 25.87
CA LEU A 569 8.79 18.11 27.04
C LEU A 569 8.54 18.92 28.33
N PRO A 570 8.33 18.26 29.50
CA PRO A 570 8.29 18.95 30.79
C PRO A 570 9.61 19.71 31.05
N PRO A 571 9.58 20.96 31.53
CA PRO A 571 10.78 21.75 31.78
C PRO A 571 11.83 21.05 32.65
N ASP A 572 11.38 20.31 33.66
CA ASP A 572 12.22 19.54 34.59
C ASP A 572 12.99 18.42 33.86
N THR A 573 12.37 17.77 32.87
CA THR A 573 13.02 16.76 32.02
C THR A 573 14.09 17.37 31.14
N VAL A 574 13.82 18.56 30.59
CA VAL A 574 14.77 19.31 29.76
C VAL A 574 15.96 19.81 30.60
N SER A 575 15.67 20.34 31.79
CA SER A 575 16.66 20.73 32.81
C SER A 575 17.61 19.58 33.15
N ALA A 576 17.07 18.41 33.51
CA ALA A 576 17.86 17.23 33.83
C ALA A 576 18.68 16.73 32.61
N THR A 577 18.12 16.80 31.40
CA THR A 577 18.80 16.39 30.17
C THR A 577 19.96 17.33 29.78
N LEU A 578 19.89 18.61 30.16
CA LEU A 578 20.92 19.62 29.86
C LEU A 578 21.91 19.87 31.03
N GLY A 579 21.75 19.18 32.16
CA GLY A 579 22.66 19.31 33.31
C GLY A 579 22.30 20.48 34.24
N GLU A 580 21.12 20.41 34.85
CA GLU A 580 20.67 21.29 35.95
C GLU A 580 20.46 22.78 35.58
N LEU A 581 20.14 23.08 34.32
CA LEU A 581 19.59 24.39 33.94
C LEU A 581 18.30 24.71 34.70
N GLY A 582 18.08 25.96 35.10
CA GLY A 582 16.90 26.35 35.87
C GLY A 582 15.59 26.14 35.10
N VAL A 583 14.55 25.69 35.80
CA VAL A 583 13.20 25.46 35.21
C VAL A 583 12.64 26.74 34.56
N GLU A 584 12.88 27.91 35.17
CA GLU A 584 12.51 29.20 34.58
C GLU A 584 13.35 29.52 33.33
N GLU A 585 14.64 29.20 33.33
CA GLU A 585 15.55 29.45 32.21
C GLU A 585 15.18 28.60 30.99
N VAL A 586 14.79 27.34 31.20
CA VAL A 586 14.22 26.47 30.16
C VAL A 586 12.95 27.09 29.58
N GLN A 587 12.02 27.57 30.42
CA GLN A 587 10.80 28.24 29.96
C GLN A 587 11.10 29.55 29.21
N ASP A 588 12.15 30.27 29.60
CA ASP A 588 12.53 31.53 28.97
C ASP A 588 13.34 31.35 27.68
N ILE A 589 14.04 30.22 27.50
CA ILE A 589 14.57 29.77 26.22
C ILE A 589 13.41 29.34 25.30
N SER A 590 12.46 28.57 25.84
CA SER A 590 11.27 28.06 25.14
C SER A 590 10.46 29.15 24.44
N LYS A 591 10.26 30.30 25.10
CA LYS A 591 9.58 31.50 24.54
C LYS A 591 10.35 32.19 23.40
N LYS A 592 11.67 31.98 23.29
CA LYS A 592 12.56 32.66 22.33
C LYS A 592 12.78 31.87 21.03
N ILE A 593 12.22 30.65 20.92
CA ILE A 593 12.32 29.80 19.74
C ILE A 593 11.20 30.17 18.75
N PRO A 594 11.52 30.73 17.56
CA PRO A 594 10.51 31.20 16.61
C PRO A 594 9.71 30.04 15.98
N ALA A 595 8.43 30.30 15.67
CA ALA A 595 7.54 29.30 15.07
C ALA A 595 7.71 29.24 13.54
N ASN A 596 8.46 28.23 13.07
CA ASN A 596 8.80 27.99 11.65
C ASN A 596 9.62 29.10 10.96
N ILE A 597 10.29 28.71 9.87
CA ILE A 597 11.14 29.51 8.97
C ILE A 597 11.94 30.62 9.69
N ALA A 598 12.93 30.16 10.47
CA ALA A 598 13.79 31.00 11.29
C ALA A 598 15.02 31.51 10.51
N PHE A 599 15.51 32.70 10.87
CA PHE A 599 16.80 33.20 10.37
C PHE A 599 17.97 32.48 11.05
N GLY A 600 18.91 31.94 10.26
CA GLY A 600 19.97 31.06 10.77
C GLY A 600 21.37 31.23 10.19
N VAL A 601 21.60 32.08 9.17
CA VAL A 601 22.87 32.11 8.43
C VAL A 601 23.55 33.48 8.51
N ALA A 602 24.31 33.70 9.59
CA ALA A 602 24.92 34.98 9.94
C ALA A 602 25.87 35.57 8.86
N GLU A 603 26.45 34.72 8.02
CA GLU A 603 27.32 35.08 6.89
C GLU A 603 26.53 35.44 5.62
N CYS A 604 25.57 34.60 5.23
CA CYS A 604 24.65 34.88 4.11
C CYS A 604 23.91 36.21 4.30
N VAL A 605 23.38 36.45 5.50
CA VAL A 605 22.68 37.70 5.86
C VAL A 605 23.56 38.94 5.66
N LYS A 606 24.87 38.86 5.99
CA LYS A 606 25.82 39.94 5.70
C LYS A 606 26.09 40.10 4.21
N ARG A 607 26.29 38.99 3.48
CA ARG A 607 26.60 38.95 2.04
C ARG A 607 25.44 39.46 1.18
N CYS A 608 24.20 39.17 1.56
CA CYS A 608 22.98 39.59 0.85
C CYS A 608 22.37 40.89 1.43
N HIS A 609 23.06 41.58 2.35
CA HIS A 609 22.66 42.86 2.94
C HIS A 609 21.25 42.89 3.59
N ILE A 610 20.85 41.80 4.25
CA ILE A 610 19.52 41.64 4.85
C ILE A 610 19.50 42.20 6.29
N ASP A 611 18.48 43.00 6.64
CA ASP A 611 18.21 43.37 8.03
C ASP A 611 17.63 42.18 8.80
N ARG A 612 18.28 41.80 9.90
CA ARG A 612 17.87 40.69 10.78
C ARG A 612 16.51 40.88 11.45
N ASN A 613 16.03 42.12 11.53
CA ASN A 613 14.72 42.45 12.11
C ASN A 613 13.61 42.54 11.05
N SER A 614 13.92 42.37 9.76
CA SER A 614 12.93 42.41 8.68
C SER A 614 12.19 41.08 8.50
N THR A 615 10.99 41.13 7.90
CA THR A 615 10.18 39.95 7.57
C THR A 615 10.00 39.84 6.06
N PHE A 616 10.28 38.69 5.47
CA PHE A 616 10.15 38.46 4.03
C PHE A 616 8.76 37.90 3.67
N GLU A 617 7.91 38.73 3.05
CA GLU A 617 6.60 38.27 2.55
C GLU A 617 6.64 37.85 1.07
N PHE A 618 6.17 36.64 0.79
CA PHE A 618 5.85 36.20 -0.57
C PHE A 618 4.51 36.78 -0.99
N ASN A 619 4.54 37.75 -1.89
CA ASN A 619 3.37 38.30 -2.56
C ASN A 619 3.30 37.83 -4.03
N GLU A 620 2.19 38.16 -4.70
CA GLU A 620 1.91 37.79 -6.09
C GLU A 620 3.00 38.23 -7.07
N GLN A 621 3.62 39.41 -6.86
CA GLN A 621 4.73 39.90 -7.69
C GLN A 621 6.03 39.12 -7.41
N THR A 622 6.35 38.80 -6.15
CA THR A 622 7.52 38.00 -5.79
C THR A 622 7.43 36.58 -6.37
N ILE A 623 6.26 35.95 -6.27
CA ILE A 623 5.98 34.63 -6.87
C ILE A 623 6.07 34.72 -8.40
N SER A 624 5.45 35.75 -9.00
CA SER A 624 5.49 35.94 -10.45
C SER A 624 6.91 36.21 -10.97
N LYS A 625 7.77 36.92 -10.22
CA LYS A 625 9.19 37.13 -10.55
C LYS A 625 9.93 35.78 -10.58
N ALA A 626 9.91 35.05 -9.47
CA ALA A 626 10.62 33.78 -9.31
C ALA A 626 10.21 32.71 -10.34
N LEU A 627 8.95 32.72 -10.80
CA LEU A 627 8.46 31.83 -11.86
C LEU A 627 8.77 32.35 -13.28
N LYS A 628 8.66 33.67 -13.54
CA LYS A 628 8.94 34.25 -14.87
C LYS A 628 10.43 34.22 -15.23
N GLU A 629 11.33 34.41 -14.27
CA GLU A 629 12.78 34.31 -14.49
C GLU A 629 13.20 32.87 -14.87
N GLN A 630 12.39 31.87 -14.50
CA GLN A 630 12.51 30.45 -14.90
C GLN A 630 11.72 30.11 -16.19
N GLY A 631 11.13 31.10 -16.87
CA GLY A 631 10.32 30.91 -18.08
C GLY A 631 8.89 30.37 -17.85
N ILE A 632 8.45 30.21 -16.60
CA ILE A 632 7.13 29.66 -16.26
C ILE A 632 6.08 30.77 -16.31
N ALA A 633 5.30 30.80 -17.39
CA ALA A 633 4.29 31.83 -17.65
C ALA A 633 3.05 31.68 -16.74
N ALA A 634 3.09 32.28 -15.55
CA ALA A 634 1.95 32.35 -14.63
C ALA A 634 0.85 33.31 -15.14
N THR A 635 -0.19 32.77 -15.77
CA THR A 635 -1.45 33.49 -16.08
C THR A 635 -2.33 33.59 -14.84
N ILE A 636 -2.05 34.57 -13.98
CA ILE A 636 -2.85 34.80 -12.76
C ILE A 636 -4.13 35.57 -13.15
N ALA A 637 -5.28 34.89 -13.08
CA ALA A 637 -6.57 35.46 -13.44
C ALA A 637 -7.18 36.24 -12.26
N SER A 638 -6.92 37.55 -12.19
CA SER A 638 -7.53 38.45 -11.22
C SER A 638 -9.05 38.58 -11.46
N GLY A 639 -9.86 37.92 -10.64
CA GLY A 639 -11.32 37.87 -10.84
C GLY A 639 -12.03 39.17 -10.46
N ALA A 640 -12.51 39.92 -11.46
CA ALA A 640 -13.46 41.02 -11.26
C ALA A 640 -14.38 41.24 -12.49
N ALA A 641 -15.68 41.33 -12.21
CA ALA A 641 -16.75 41.92 -13.03
C ALA A 641 -17.15 41.32 -14.42
N SER A 642 -18.46 41.06 -14.54
CA SER A 642 -19.29 41.35 -15.72
C SER A 642 -18.92 40.74 -17.09
N SER A 643 -19.26 39.47 -17.30
CA SER A 643 -19.34 38.88 -18.64
C SER A 643 -20.52 39.45 -19.46
N ARG A 644 -20.30 40.52 -20.22
CA ARG A 644 -21.27 41.05 -21.19
C ARG A 644 -20.59 41.46 -22.51
N VAL A 645 -21.23 41.04 -23.62
CA VAL A 645 -21.10 41.57 -25.00
C VAL A 645 -19.90 41.10 -25.85
N ASN A 646 -20.26 40.24 -26.82
CA ASN A 646 -19.76 40.07 -28.19
C ASN A 646 -18.30 39.64 -28.47
N VAL A 647 -18.20 38.45 -29.10
CA VAL A 647 -17.54 38.33 -30.41
C VAL A 647 -18.66 38.16 -31.45
N SER A 648 -18.57 38.86 -32.59
CA SER A 648 -19.66 38.92 -33.59
C SER A 648 -19.19 38.65 -35.02
N SER A 649 -20.14 38.16 -35.84
CA SER A 649 -20.11 38.06 -37.32
C SER A 649 -19.07 37.14 -37.98
N GLY A 650 -19.57 36.12 -38.70
CA GLY A 650 -18.82 35.16 -39.50
C GLY A 650 -19.75 34.07 -40.09
N SER A 651 -20.73 34.47 -40.91
CA SER A 651 -21.80 33.60 -41.45
C SER A 651 -21.26 32.58 -42.48
N SER A 652 -21.93 31.47 -42.84
CA SER A 652 -23.37 31.19 -42.99
C SER A 652 -23.62 29.64 -43.09
N SER A 653 -24.82 29.03 -43.24
CA SER A 653 -26.19 29.52 -43.50
C SER A 653 -27.29 28.48 -43.06
N LYS A 654 -28.53 28.96 -42.84
CA LYS A 654 -29.85 28.23 -42.78
C LYS A 654 -30.07 27.24 -41.59
N GLN A 655 -31.10 27.33 -40.73
CA GLN A 655 -32.58 27.58 -40.79
C GLN A 655 -33.44 26.30 -40.94
N ALA A 656 -34.57 26.09 -40.24
CA ALA A 656 -35.18 26.81 -39.10
C ALA A 656 -36.33 26.00 -38.40
N SER A 657 -36.68 26.38 -37.14
CA SER A 657 -38.02 26.52 -36.46
C SER A 657 -39.22 25.56 -36.75
N SER A 658 -40.22 25.33 -35.87
CA SER A 658 -40.82 26.21 -34.82
C SER A 658 -41.74 25.53 -33.77
N LEU A 659 -41.63 25.96 -32.50
CA LEU A 659 -42.69 26.36 -31.52
C LEU A 659 -43.78 25.39 -30.95
N SER A 660 -44.35 25.83 -29.80
CA SER A 660 -45.22 25.16 -28.77
C SER A 660 -46.68 25.71 -28.76
N PRO A 661 -47.62 25.52 -27.75
CA PRO A 661 -47.62 24.81 -26.44
C PRO A 661 -48.93 24.01 -26.06
N GLY A 662 -49.07 23.46 -24.82
CA GLY A 662 -50.40 23.09 -24.22
C GLY A 662 -50.46 21.99 -23.10
N GLU A 663 -51.43 22.09 -22.17
CA GLU A 663 -51.78 21.20 -21.01
C GLU A 663 -53.35 21.19 -20.82
N PRO A 664 -54.02 20.44 -19.89
CA PRO A 664 -53.80 19.08 -19.30
C PRO A 664 -55.09 18.18 -19.06
N CYS A 665 -54.92 16.85 -18.87
CA CYS A 665 -55.61 15.91 -17.91
C CYS A 665 -57.18 15.68 -17.79
N ARG A 666 -57.68 14.38 -17.84
CA ARG A 666 -58.24 13.57 -16.68
C ARG A 666 -59.33 12.43 -16.90
N LYS A 667 -58.99 11.18 -16.47
CA LYS A 667 -59.71 9.98 -15.84
C LYS A 667 -61.21 9.54 -16.04
N GLN A 668 -61.40 8.20 -16.08
CA GLN A 668 -62.44 7.30 -15.47
C GLN A 668 -61.94 5.80 -15.48
N GLN A 669 -62.61 4.69 -15.07
CA GLN A 669 -63.40 4.28 -13.87
C GLN A 669 -63.78 2.74 -13.91
N TYR A 670 -64.02 2.05 -12.75
CA TYR A 670 -64.70 0.71 -12.56
C TYR A 670 -63.97 -0.58 -13.06
N ASN A 671 -64.28 -1.87 -12.71
CA ASN A 671 -64.97 -2.57 -11.58
C ASN A 671 -64.54 -4.10 -11.52
N PRO A 672 -64.78 -4.88 -10.43
CA PRO A 672 -64.58 -6.35 -10.37
C PRO A 672 -65.87 -7.19 -10.09
N ASP A 673 -65.78 -8.53 -10.11
CA ASP A 673 -66.42 -9.54 -9.19
C ASP A 673 -66.11 -11.01 -9.61
N ASP A 674 -66.45 -11.99 -8.72
CA ASP A 674 -66.73 -13.45 -8.87
C ASP A 674 -65.85 -14.50 -8.10
N ASP A 675 -66.45 -15.67 -7.79
CA ASP A 675 -66.20 -16.45 -6.54
C ASP A 675 -65.86 -17.98 -6.63
N ASN A 676 -65.40 -18.55 -5.49
CA ASN A 676 -65.63 -19.93 -4.94
C ASN A 676 -64.99 -21.27 -5.46
N ASP A 677 -64.35 -21.94 -4.47
CA ASP A 677 -64.50 -23.33 -3.95
C ASP A 677 -64.15 -24.70 -4.67
N SER A 678 -63.28 -25.45 -3.98
CA SER A 678 -63.48 -26.85 -3.47
C SER A 678 -62.87 -28.14 -4.13
N PHE A 679 -62.30 -28.97 -3.23
CA PHE A 679 -62.25 -30.45 -3.11
C PHE A 679 -61.63 -31.44 -4.15
N TRP A 680 -60.54 -32.08 -3.69
CA TRP A 680 -60.02 -33.46 -3.88
C TRP A 680 -60.64 -34.47 -4.90
N SER A 681 -59.77 -35.13 -5.67
CA SER A 681 -59.78 -36.61 -5.76
C SER A 681 -58.38 -37.21 -6.07
N ASN A 682 -58.14 -38.46 -5.63
CA ASN A 682 -56.79 -38.99 -5.43
C ASN A 682 -56.37 -40.07 -6.45
N LYS A 683 -56.20 -39.69 -7.73
CA LYS A 683 -55.74 -40.60 -8.82
C LYS A 683 -54.42 -40.22 -9.51
N TYR A 684 -53.94 -39.00 -9.37
CA TYR A 684 -52.78 -38.52 -10.13
C TYR A 684 -51.41 -38.95 -9.56
N HIS A 685 -51.33 -39.33 -8.29
CA HIS A 685 -50.04 -39.53 -7.61
C HIS A 685 -49.18 -40.66 -8.18
N VAL A 686 -49.74 -41.77 -8.64
CA VAL A 686 -48.95 -42.86 -9.24
C VAL A 686 -48.32 -42.43 -10.57
N LEU A 687 -49.09 -41.75 -11.43
CA LEU A 687 -48.59 -41.22 -12.70
C LEU A 687 -47.52 -40.14 -12.47
N VAL A 688 -47.73 -39.26 -11.50
CA VAL A 688 -46.76 -38.23 -11.11
C VAL A 688 -45.49 -38.85 -10.53
N ILE A 689 -45.56 -39.91 -9.71
CA ILE A 689 -44.36 -40.59 -9.19
C ILE A 689 -43.55 -41.23 -10.33
N VAL A 690 -44.21 -41.90 -11.29
CA VAL A 690 -43.53 -42.47 -12.46
C VAL A 690 -42.89 -41.37 -13.31
N LEU A 691 -43.59 -40.25 -13.55
CA LEU A 691 -43.04 -39.10 -14.27
C LEU A 691 -41.89 -38.41 -13.52
N VAL A 692 -41.96 -38.27 -12.20
CA VAL A 692 -40.89 -37.68 -11.38
C VAL A 692 -39.66 -38.59 -11.33
N VAL A 693 -39.83 -39.91 -11.27
CA VAL A 693 -38.71 -40.86 -11.39
C VAL A 693 -38.12 -40.83 -12.80
N ALA A 694 -38.94 -40.80 -13.86
CA ALA A 694 -38.47 -40.67 -15.23
C ALA A 694 -37.72 -39.35 -15.48
N CYS A 695 -38.24 -38.22 -14.98
CA CYS A 695 -37.56 -36.93 -15.01
C CYS A 695 -36.29 -36.94 -14.14
N GLY A 696 -36.28 -37.62 -13.00
CA GLY A 696 -35.10 -37.79 -12.15
C GLY A 696 -33.99 -38.58 -12.85
N VAL A 697 -34.34 -39.67 -13.53
CA VAL A 697 -33.42 -40.46 -14.36
C VAL A 697 -32.95 -39.65 -15.58
N LEU A 698 -33.83 -38.89 -16.24
CA LEU A 698 -33.45 -37.99 -17.35
C LEU A 698 -32.54 -36.84 -16.89
N VAL A 699 -32.77 -36.26 -15.71
CA VAL A 699 -31.90 -35.22 -15.13
C VAL A 699 -30.56 -35.81 -14.70
N LEU A 700 -30.54 -37.00 -14.10
CA LEU A 700 -29.29 -37.70 -13.78
C LEU A 700 -28.55 -38.16 -15.05
N ALA A 701 -29.26 -38.58 -16.10
CA ALA A 701 -28.67 -38.88 -17.40
C ALA A 701 -28.17 -37.62 -18.12
N LEU A 702 -28.84 -36.47 -17.95
CA LEU A 702 -28.38 -35.17 -18.47
C LEU A 702 -27.16 -34.67 -17.69
N ILE A 703 -27.15 -34.79 -16.36
CA ILE A 703 -25.97 -34.49 -15.52
C ILE A 703 -24.83 -35.44 -15.86
N ALA A 704 -25.09 -36.74 -16.04
CA ALA A 704 -24.09 -37.70 -16.49
C ALA A 704 -23.59 -37.38 -17.90
N ALA A 705 -24.46 -36.99 -18.84
CA ALA A 705 -24.09 -36.56 -20.18
C ALA A 705 -23.33 -35.23 -20.18
N ILE A 706 -23.64 -34.30 -19.27
CA ILE A 706 -22.88 -33.06 -19.05
C ILE A 706 -21.51 -33.38 -18.44
N VAL A 707 -21.43 -34.27 -17.44
CA VAL A 707 -20.17 -34.71 -16.84
C VAL A 707 -19.32 -35.53 -17.82
N ILE A 708 -19.94 -36.35 -18.67
CA ILE A 708 -19.28 -37.08 -19.76
C ILE A 708 -18.87 -36.11 -20.87
N ALA A 709 -19.67 -35.10 -21.21
CA ALA A 709 -19.29 -34.05 -22.16
C ALA A 709 -18.22 -33.10 -21.59
N MET A 710 -18.16 -32.89 -20.27
CA MET A 710 -17.09 -32.15 -19.59
C MET A 710 -15.82 -33.00 -19.48
N ARG A 711 -15.92 -34.30 -19.20
CA ARG A 711 -14.80 -35.24 -19.26
C ARG A 711 -14.30 -35.42 -20.70
N ALA A 712 -15.19 -35.46 -21.69
CA ALA A 712 -14.85 -35.48 -23.11
C ALA A 712 -14.27 -34.13 -23.57
N ARG A 713 -14.75 -32.98 -23.08
CA ARG A 713 -14.08 -31.68 -23.29
C ARG A 713 -12.74 -31.58 -22.55
N LYS A 714 -12.51 -32.37 -21.49
CA LYS A 714 -11.23 -32.49 -20.77
C LYS A 714 -10.30 -33.56 -21.36
N ALA A 715 -10.80 -34.49 -22.18
CA ALA A 715 -10.04 -35.56 -22.83
C ALA A 715 -9.81 -35.32 -24.34
N ALA A 716 -10.72 -34.62 -25.02
CA ALA A 716 -10.51 -33.98 -26.32
C ALA A 716 -9.81 -32.61 -26.19
N ARG A 717 -9.68 -32.10 -24.95
CA ARG A 717 -8.44 -31.42 -24.53
C ARG A 717 -7.39 -32.46 -24.15
N THR A 718 -6.99 -33.28 -25.13
CA THR A 718 -5.58 -33.65 -25.21
C THR A 718 -4.77 -32.34 -25.20
N PRO A 719 -3.56 -32.31 -24.59
CA PRO A 719 -2.70 -31.14 -24.70
C PRO A 719 -2.28 -30.97 -26.17
N SER A 720 -2.94 -30.04 -26.87
CA SER A 720 -2.73 -29.78 -28.29
C SER A 720 -1.44 -28.98 -28.52
N SER A 721 -0.30 -29.65 -28.37
CA SER A 721 1.07 -29.26 -28.78
C SER A 721 1.67 -27.92 -28.28
N ASP A 722 0.88 -27.04 -27.64
CA ASP A 722 1.28 -25.66 -27.32
C ASP A 722 2.12 -25.52 -26.03
N GLN A 723 2.52 -26.64 -25.40
CA GLN A 723 3.62 -26.65 -24.40
C GLN A 723 4.97 -26.23 -25.02
N SER A 724 5.06 -26.15 -26.35
CA SER A 724 6.28 -25.84 -27.11
C SER A 724 6.52 -24.34 -27.34
N ARG A 725 5.57 -23.45 -27.04
CA ARG A 725 5.75 -22.00 -27.19
C ARG A 725 6.54 -21.37 -26.04
N ALA A 726 7.85 -21.57 -26.07
CA ALA A 726 8.77 -20.64 -25.42
C ALA A 726 8.59 -19.24 -26.06
N TYR A 727 8.37 -18.21 -25.24
CA TYR A 727 8.23 -16.85 -25.76
C TYR A 727 9.57 -16.32 -26.27
N SER A 728 9.56 -15.65 -27.42
CA SER A 728 10.74 -14.90 -27.88
C SER A 728 11.06 -13.77 -26.88
N PHE A 729 12.34 -13.39 -26.76
CA PHE A 729 12.75 -12.32 -25.82
C PHE A 729 12.00 -11.00 -26.10
N GLY A 730 11.70 -10.71 -27.38
CA GLY A 730 10.86 -9.58 -27.79
C GLY A 730 9.38 -9.73 -27.43
N ALA A 731 8.82 -10.95 -27.40
CA ALA A 731 7.45 -11.19 -26.93
C ALA A 731 7.34 -11.00 -25.41
N LEU A 732 8.28 -11.55 -24.63
CA LEU A 732 8.33 -11.33 -23.17
C LEU A 732 8.45 -9.83 -22.83
N LYS A 733 9.33 -9.11 -23.53
CA LYS A 733 9.44 -7.65 -23.44
C LYS A 733 8.12 -6.96 -23.74
N ARG A 734 7.46 -7.30 -24.84
CA ARG A 734 6.21 -6.64 -25.28
C ARG A 734 5.07 -6.82 -24.27
N ILE A 735 4.94 -8.00 -23.69
CA ILE A 735 3.92 -8.31 -22.67
C ILE A 735 4.24 -7.58 -21.34
N SER A 736 5.53 -7.54 -20.96
CA SER A 736 5.94 -7.14 -19.61
C SER A 736 6.31 -5.66 -19.47
N LYS A 737 6.73 -4.99 -20.55
CA LYS A 737 7.16 -3.59 -20.52
C LYS A 737 6.05 -2.62 -20.06
N PRO A 738 4.77 -2.78 -20.44
CA PRO A 738 3.68 -1.95 -19.92
C PRO A 738 3.48 -2.03 -18.39
N LEU A 739 4.00 -3.08 -17.73
CA LEU A 739 3.98 -3.20 -16.26
C LEU A 739 5.04 -2.31 -15.57
N LEU A 740 5.84 -1.56 -16.32
CA LEU A 740 6.77 -0.56 -15.80
C LEU A 740 6.20 0.87 -15.83
N GLU A 741 5.02 1.07 -16.42
CA GLU A 741 4.35 2.37 -16.48
C GLU A 741 3.38 2.55 -15.29
N PRO A 742 3.11 3.79 -14.84
CA PRO A 742 2.13 4.06 -13.80
C PRO A 742 0.75 3.48 -14.15
N TYR A 743 0.04 2.93 -13.15
CA TYR A 743 -1.26 2.33 -13.37
C TYR A 743 -2.30 3.38 -13.80
N THR A 744 -2.89 3.20 -14.97
CA THR A 744 -3.86 4.12 -15.58
C THR A 744 -5.17 3.41 -15.91
N ALA A 745 -6.23 4.16 -16.22
CA ALA A 745 -7.53 3.56 -16.53
C ALA A 745 -7.50 2.60 -17.74
N SER A 746 -6.51 2.73 -18.63
CA SER A 746 -6.29 1.89 -19.82
C SER A 746 -5.46 0.62 -19.57
N THR A 747 -4.63 0.54 -18.51
CA THR A 747 -3.84 -0.68 -18.22
C THR A 747 -4.69 -1.86 -17.69
N ARG A 748 -6.01 -1.68 -17.57
CA ARG A 748 -6.99 -2.61 -17.01
C ARG A 748 -7.20 -3.91 -17.83
N THR A 749 -6.57 -4.05 -19.00
CA THR A 749 -6.69 -5.23 -19.88
C THR A 749 -5.33 -5.77 -20.38
N LEU A 750 -4.24 -5.55 -19.65
CA LEU A 750 -2.96 -6.20 -19.96
C LEU A 750 -3.04 -7.71 -19.71
N PRO A 751 -2.55 -8.57 -20.63
CA PRO A 751 -2.48 -10.01 -20.38
C PRO A 751 -1.43 -10.32 -19.30
N PRO A 752 -1.69 -11.28 -18.39
CA PRO A 752 -0.74 -11.63 -17.34
C PRO A 752 0.52 -12.29 -17.93
N VAL A 753 1.68 -11.94 -17.37
CA VAL A 753 2.95 -12.63 -17.64
C VAL A 753 2.85 -14.06 -17.11
N GLU A 754 3.20 -15.06 -17.91
CA GLU A 754 3.22 -16.46 -17.46
C GLU A 754 4.24 -16.64 -16.33
N GLN A 755 3.78 -17.12 -15.17
CA GLN A 755 4.59 -17.25 -13.96
C GLN A 755 5.44 -18.53 -13.98
N THR A 756 6.33 -18.68 -14.98
CA THR A 756 7.10 -19.92 -15.20
C THR A 756 8.16 -20.20 -14.14
N LEU A 757 8.52 -19.21 -13.32
CA LEU A 757 9.34 -19.39 -12.11
C LEU A 757 8.50 -19.47 -10.82
N ALA A 758 7.18 -19.66 -10.88
CA ALA A 758 6.34 -19.81 -9.69
C ALA A 758 6.92 -20.85 -8.71
N ASN A 759 7.20 -20.42 -7.47
CA ASN A 759 7.87 -21.18 -6.42
C ASN A 759 9.32 -21.64 -6.70
N LYS A 760 9.92 -21.27 -7.85
CA LYS A 760 11.32 -21.52 -8.17
C LYS A 760 12.24 -20.42 -7.59
N THR A 761 13.45 -20.81 -7.24
CA THR A 761 14.47 -19.93 -6.65
C THR A 761 15.76 -19.96 -7.48
N ILE A 762 16.33 -18.79 -7.78
CA ILE A 762 17.58 -18.63 -8.54
C ILE A 762 18.64 -18.01 -7.63
N ALA A 763 19.80 -18.67 -7.52
CA ALA A 763 20.95 -18.12 -6.82
C ALA A 763 21.70 -17.13 -7.71
N LEU A 764 21.81 -15.87 -7.29
CA LEU A 764 22.56 -14.82 -7.97
C LEU A 764 23.93 -14.67 -7.29
N LEU A 765 24.94 -15.39 -7.79
CA LEU A 765 26.28 -15.48 -7.19
C LEU A 765 27.20 -14.39 -7.75
N PHE A 766 27.73 -13.50 -6.89
CA PHE A 766 28.44 -12.28 -7.32
C PHE A 766 29.80 -12.10 -6.61
N SER A 767 30.86 -12.62 -7.24
CA SER A 767 32.27 -12.36 -6.85
C SER A 767 32.70 -10.91 -7.14
N LYS A 768 32.05 -10.23 -8.10
CA LYS A 768 32.26 -8.81 -8.46
C LYS A 768 30.94 -8.04 -8.51
N ARG A 769 30.84 -6.90 -7.80
CA ARG A 769 29.62 -6.05 -7.73
C ARG A 769 29.13 -5.59 -9.12
N SER A 770 27.82 -5.35 -9.28
CA SER A 770 27.18 -4.80 -10.50
C SER A 770 25.76 -4.31 -10.23
N THR A 771 25.40 -3.13 -10.75
CA THR A 771 24.01 -2.64 -10.70
C THR A 771 23.16 -3.26 -11.82
N ARG A 772 23.55 -3.08 -13.10
CA ARG A 772 22.77 -3.55 -14.27
C ARG A 772 22.48 -5.05 -14.20
N THR A 773 23.51 -5.87 -13.99
CA THR A 773 23.40 -7.33 -13.98
C THR A 773 22.53 -7.84 -12.83
N ARG A 774 22.59 -7.20 -11.66
CA ARG A 774 21.79 -7.55 -10.48
C ARG A 774 20.32 -7.15 -10.66
N VAL A 775 20.05 -5.88 -10.94
CA VAL A 775 18.67 -5.34 -11.08
C VAL A 775 17.92 -5.99 -12.25
N ALA A 776 18.62 -6.28 -13.35
CA ALA A 776 18.05 -7.03 -14.46
C ALA A 776 17.66 -8.47 -14.06
N ALA A 777 18.51 -9.18 -13.31
CA ALA A 777 18.21 -10.52 -12.84
C ALA A 777 17.08 -10.52 -11.80
N GLU A 778 17.23 -9.79 -10.68
CA GLU A 778 16.25 -9.77 -9.58
C GLU A 778 14.84 -9.40 -10.08
N THR A 779 14.72 -8.32 -10.87
CA THR A 779 13.39 -7.88 -11.35
C THR A 779 12.82 -8.74 -12.47
N SER A 780 13.62 -9.54 -13.18
CA SER A 780 13.13 -10.53 -14.15
C SER A 780 12.73 -11.84 -13.49
N THR A 781 13.43 -12.26 -12.43
CA THR A 781 13.02 -13.41 -11.60
C THR A 781 11.65 -13.16 -10.94
N VAL A 782 11.44 -11.97 -10.39
CA VAL A 782 10.17 -11.57 -9.76
C VAL A 782 9.02 -11.48 -10.78
N LEU A 783 9.23 -10.93 -11.98
CA LEU A 783 8.18 -10.85 -13.02
C LEU A 783 7.68 -12.22 -13.50
N LEU A 784 8.51 -13.26 -13.42
CA LEU A 784 8.14 -14.65 -13.72
C LEU A 784 7.63 -15.43 -12.50
N GLY A 785 7.44 -14.78 -11.34
CA GLY A 785 6.89 -15.39 -10.13
C GLY A 785 7.89 -16.15 -9.24
N GLY A 786 9.20 -16.01 -9.51
CA GLY A 786 10.27 -16.66 -8.76
C GLY A 786 10.89 -15.78 -7.68
N ARG A 787 11.79 -16.38 -6.89
CA ARG A 787 12.62 -15.68 -5.90
C ARG A 787 14.09 -15.64 -6.34
N ALA A 788 14.73 -14.48 -6.20
CA ALA A 788 16.16 -14.33 -6.41
C ALA A 788 16.89 -14.28 -5.06
N LEU A 789 17.94 -15.09 -4.89
CA LEU A 789 18.82 -15.03 -3.73
C LEU A 789 20.14 -14.36 -4.13
N PHE A 790 20.35 -13.11 -3.72
CA PHE A 790 21.66 -12.46 -3.90
C PHE A 790 22.69 -13.05 -2.94
N LEU A 791 23.78 -13.56 -3.49
CA LEU A 791 24.91 -14.16 -2.77
C LEU A 791 26.20 -13.48 -3.20
N GLY A 792 26.60 -12.43 -2.48
CA GLY A 792 27.87 -11.74 -2.69
C GLY A 792 29.05 -12.51 -2.09
N ARG A 793 30.27 -12.14 -2.50
CA ARG A 793 31.52 -12.69 -1.96
C ARG A 793 31.66 -12.56 -0.42
N GLU A 794 31.01 -11.56 0.16
CA GLU A 794 31.01 -11.29 1.60
C GLU A 794 29.94 -12.12 2.35
N ASP A 795 29.02 -12.78 1.64
CA ASP A 795 27.85 -13.48 2.20
C ASP A 795 27.99 -15.02 2.27
N ILE A 796 28.89 -15.62 1.48
CA ILE A 796 29.03 -17.09 1.33
C ILE A 796 30.47 -17.59 1.51
N GLN A 797 30.63 -18.88 1.79
CA GLN A 797 31.93 -19.49 2.15
C GLN A 797 32.79 -19.94 0.95
N LEU A 798 32.27 -19.80 -0.28
CA LEU A 798 32.91 -20.22 -1.53
C LEU A 798 34.32 -19.64 -1.69
N GLY A 799 35.31 -20.52 -1.79
CA GLY A 799 36.71 -20.15 -1.98
C GLY A 799 37.40 -19.61 -0.72
N VAL A 800 36.74 -19.72 0.45
CA VAL A 800 37.33 -19.40 1.77
C VAL A 800 37.29 -20.63 2.68
N ASN A 801 36.09 -21.14 2.98
CA ASN A 801 35.88 -22.31 3.84
C ASN A 801 35.10 -23.44 3.14
N GLU A 802 34.66 -23.25 1.90
CA GLU A 802 33.88 -24.22 1.12
C GLU A 802 34.39 -24.27 -0.34
N SER A 803 34.41 -25.48 -0.94
CA SER A 803 34.85 -25.66 -2.33
C SER A 803 33.74 -25.29 -3.32
N ALA A 804 34.11 -25.01 -4.58
CA ALA A 804 33.13 -24.79 -5.65
C ALA A 804 32.19 -26.00 -5.84
N ARG A 805 32.74 -27.21 -5.71
CA ARG A 805 32.00 -28.48 -5.78
C ARG A 805 30.95 -28.59 -4.69
N ASP A 806 31.33 -28.34 -3.44
CA ASP A 806 30.44 -28.50 -2.30
C ASP A 806 29.35 -27.42 -2.32
N THR A 807 29.77 -26.16 -2.54
CA THR A 807 28.87 -25.02 -2.71
C THR A 807 27.80 -25.28 -3.77
N ILE A 808 28.17 -25.82 -4.94
CA ILE A 808 27.18 -26.05 -6.01
C ILE A 808 26.29 -27.26 -5.78
N ASN A 809 26.75 -28.28 -5.04
CA ASN A 809 25.89 -29.38 -4.62
C ASN A 809 24.87 -28.90 -3.55
N VAL A 810 25.30 -28.05 -2.61
CA VAL A 810 24.41 -27.39 -1.63
C VAL A 810 23.38 -26.49 -2.32
N LEU A 811 23.81 -25.61 -3.24
CA LEU A 811 22.90 -24.78 -4.02
C LEU A 811 21.99 -25.61 -4.94
N GLY A 812 22.47 -26.72 -5.49
CA GLY A 812 21.72 -27.69 -6.28
C GLY A 812 20.56 -28.34 -5.51
N GLY A 813 20.71 -28.53 -4.20
CA GLY A 813 19.65 -29.00 -3.31
C GLY A 813 18.66 -27.92 -2.86
N MET A 814 18.89 -26.64 -3.17
CA MET A 814 18.12 -25.50 -2.62
C MET A 814 17.55 -24.54 -3.67
N CYS A 815 18.10 -24.52 -4.88
CA CYS A 815 17.72 -23.63 -5.99
C CYS A 815 17.44 -24.42 -7.26
N GLN A 816 16.84 -23.78 -8.27
CA GLN A 816 16.55 -24.38 -9.58
C GLN A 816 17.46 -23.85 -10.70
N GLY A 817 18.40 -22.97 -10.37
CA GLY A 817 19.46 -22.48 -11.26
C GLY A 817 20.36 -21.46 -10.57
N VAL A 818 21.54 -21.21 -11.15
CA VAL A 818 22.53 -20.24 -10.67
C VAL A 818 22.88 -19.26 -11.78
N PHE A 819 22.87 -17.97 -11.46
CA PHE A 819 23.29 -16.88 -12.33
C PHE A 819 24.57 -16.27 -11.76
N ALA A 820 25.72 -16.70 -12.29
CA ALA A 820 27.03 -16.50 -11.66
C ALA A 820 27.86 -15.40 -12.35
N ARG A 821 28.28 -14.40 -11.57
CA ARG A 821 29.19 -13.31 -11.95
C ARG A 821 30.50 -13.44 -11.16
N VAL A 822 31.50 -14.01 -11.81
CA VAL A 822 32.72 -14.52 -11.18
C VAL A 822 33.95 -13.64 -11.45
N GLY A 823 35.11 -14.05 -10.92
CA GLY A 823 36.40 -13.56 -11.37
C GLY A 823 36.79 -14.23 -12.69
N GLU A 824 37.33 -15.44 -12.59
CA GLU A 824 37.85 -16.21 -13.71
C GLU A 824 36.80 -17.12 -14.36
N HIS A 825 36.94 -17.37 -15.68
CA HIS A 825 35.99 -18.25 -16.36
C HIS A 825 36.01 -19.70 -15.84
N LYS A 826 37.15 -20.15 -15.31
CA LYS A 826 37.30 -21.45 -14.65
C LYS A 826 36.37 -21.64 -13.45
N GLU A 827 35.96 -20.55 -12.77
CA GLU A 827 34.92 -20.61 -11.73
C GLU A 827 33.56 -21.04 -12.32
N ILE A 828 33.21 -20.61 -13.55
CA ILE A 828 31.99 -21.06 -14.23
C ILE A 828 32.11 -22.54 -14.64
N GLU A 829 33.28 -22.93 -15.15
CA GLU A 829 33.53 -24.31 -15.61
C GLU A 829 33.46 -25.32 -14.45
N GLU A 830 34.11 -25.02 -13.32
CA GLU A 830 34.08 -25.85 -12.10
C GLU A 830 32.67 -25.94 -11.47
N LEU A 831 31.93 -24.82 -11.45
CA LEU A 831 30.53 -24.83 -11.01
C LEU A 831 29.68 -25.70 -11.95
N ALA A 832 29.86 -25.58 -13.28
CA ALA A 832 29.09 -26.32 -14.27
C ALA A 832 29.40 -27.83 -14.31
N GLU A 833 30.66 -28.23 -14.12
CA GLU A 833 31.08 -29.65 -14.08
C GLU A 833 30.38 -30.42 -12.93
N HIS A 834 30.05 -29.74 -11.84
CA HIS A 834 29.54 -30.35 -10.62
C HIS A 834 28.08 -29.99 -10.29
N SER A 835 27.41 -29.21 -11.13
CA SER A 835 26.06 -28.73 -10.86
C SER A 835 24.96 -29.70 -11.32
N PRO A 836 23.98 -30.03 -10.47
CA PRO A 836 22.74 -30.68 -10.89
C PRO A 836 21.71 -29.68 -11.49
N ILE A 837 22.01 -28.38 -11.52
CA ILE A 837 21.12 -27.29 -11.96
C ILE A 837 21.79 -26.34 -12.98
N PRO A 838 21.01 -25.66 -13.85
CA PRO A 838 21.55 -24.74 -14.86
C PRO A 838 22.49 -23.66 -14.26
N ILE A 839 23.73 -23.60 -14.76
CA ILE A 839 24.66 -22.49 -14.53
C ILE A 839 24.57 -21.52 -15.71
N ILE A 840 24.31 -20.26 -15.44
CA ILE A 840 24.24 -19.18 -16.44
C ILE A 840 25.36 -18.18 -16.13
N ASN A 841 26.32 -18.05 -17.05
CA ASN A 841 27.41 -17.08 -16.95
C ASN A 841 26.86 -15.64 -17.07
N ALA A 842 26.70 -14.98 -15.92
CA ALA A 842 26.27 -13.60 -15.87
C ALA A 842 27.40 -12.65 -16.32
N LEU A 843 28.65 -12.87 -15.88
CA LEU A 843 29.90 -12.30 -16.41
C LEU A 843 31.11 -13.08 -15.85
N SER A 844 32.15 -13.23 -16.66
CA SER A 844 33.46 -13.79 -16.27
C SER A 844 34.61 -12.98 -16.88
N SER A 845 35.87 -13.23 -16.51
CA SER A 845 37.06 -12.62 -17.13
C SER A 845 37.10 -12.80 -18.66
N LEU A 846 36.66 -13.97 -19.15
CA LEU A 846 36.78 -14.36 -20.55
C LEU A 846 35.54 -14.06 -21.40
N TRP A 847 34.33 -14.20 -20.86
CA TRP A 847 33.06 -14.06 -21.60
C TRP A 847 31.98 -13.28 -20.82
N HIS A 848 31.14 -12.53 -21.53
CA HIS A 848 29.94 -11.84 -21.03
C HIS A 848 28.69 -12.05 -21.94
N PRO A 849 28.20 -13.30 -22.11
CA PRO A 849 27.18 -13.62 -23.12
C PRO A 849 25.82 -12.94 -22.88
N THR A 850 25.48 -12.61 -21.63
CA THR A 850 24.25 -11.89 -21.28
C THR A 850 24.24 -10.42 -21.72
N GLN A 851 25.38 -9.86 -22.15
CA GLN A 851 25.41 -8.58 -22.85
C GLN A 851 25.06 -8.75 -24.32
N ILE A 852 25.74 -9.64 -25.04
CA ILE A 852 25.60 -9.74 -26.51
C ILE A 852 24.18 -10.18 -26.92
N LEU A 853 23.47 -10.94 -26.09
CA LEU A 853 22.04 -11.20 -26.32
C LEU A 853 21.18 -9.92 -26.31
N ALA A 854 21.49 -8.97 -25.42
CA ALA A 854 20.81 -7.66 -25.37
C ALA A 854 21.21 -6.78 -26.55
N ASP A 855 22.47 -6.82 -26.98
CA ASP A 855 22.96 -6.11 -28.17
C ASP A 855 22.22 -6.60 -29.42
N ILE A 856 22.15 -7.93 -29.62
CA ILE A 856 21.42 -8.57 -30.72
C ILE A 856 19.93 -8.19 -30.69
N LEU A 857 19.28 -8.27 -29.53
CA LEU A 857 17.87 -7.85 -29.39
C LEU A 857 17.70 -6.36 -29.77
N THR A 858 18.61 -5.50 -29.34
CA THR A 858 18.59 -4.07 -29.63
C THR A 858 18.75 -3.80 -31.12
N LEU A 859 19.68 -4.48 -31.79
CA LEU A 859 19.89 -4.35 -33.23
C LEU A 859 18.67 -4.85 -34.03
N HIS A 860 18.01 -5.93 -33.60
CA HIS A 860 16.77 -6.41 -34.23
C HIS A 860 15.60 -5.43 -34.06
N GLU A 861 15.38 -4.87 -32.86
CA GLU A 861 14.34 -3.85 -32.64
C GLU A 861 14.57 -2.60 -33.50
N HIS A 862 15.84 -2.22 -33.67
CA HIS A 862 16.26 -1.05 -34.45
C HIS A 862 16.63 -1.39 -35.90
N ALA A 863 16.25 -2.57 -36.42
CA ALA A 863 16.57 -3.02 -37.78
C ALA A 863 16.14 -2.02 -38.88
N HIS A 864 15.05 -1.29 -38.62
CA HIS A 864 14.54 -0.22 -39.47
C HIS A 864 15.55 0.93 -39.69
N LEU A 865 16.44 1.20 -38.73
CA LEU A 865 17.52 2.20 -38.86
C LEU A 865 18.64 1.77 -39.81
N PHE A 866 18.66 0.50 -40.22
CA PHE A 866 19.65 -0.07 -41.15
C PHE A 866 19.03 -0.48 -42.49
N GLY A 867 17.77 -0.09 -42.76
CA GLY A 867 17.03 -0.46 -43.97
C GLY A 867 16.24 -1.77 -43.87
N GLY A 868 16.11 -2.36 -42.69
CA GLY A 868 15.22 -3.50 -42.44
C GLY A 868 13.74 -3.12 -42.44
N SER A 869 12.84 -4.12 -42.52
CA SER A 869 11.39 -3.88 -42.46
C SER A 869 10.99 -3.34 -41.08
N PRO A 870 10.27 -2.20 -40.99
CA PRO A 870 9.76 -1.68 -39.72
C PRO A 870 8.56 -2.48 -39.18
N LYS A 871 8.05 -3.46 -39.94
CA LYS A 871 6.97 -4.36 -39.49
C LYS A 871 7.42 -5.81 -39.58
N SER A 872 7.20 -6.53 -38.48
CA SER A 872 7.17 -7.98 -38.46
C SER A 872 5.93 -8.50 -39.19
N LYS A 873 5.96 -9.78 -39.60
CA LYS A 873 4.81 -10.43 -40.28
C LYS A 873 3.73 -10.89 -39.30
N THR A 874 4.09 -11.04 -38.02
CA THR A 874 3.18 -11.39 -36.92
C THR A 874 3.58 -10.60 -35.66
N ASP A 875 2.78 -10.69 -34.59
CA ASP A 875 3.14 -10.08 -33.31
C ASP A 875 4.15 -10.89 -32.47
N SER A 876 4.57 -12.09 -32.90
CA SER A 876 5.58 -12.91 -32.18
C SER A 876 7.02 -12.69 -32.62
N ASP A 877 7.24 -12.27 -33.87
CA ASP A 877 8.55 -12.38 -34.52
C ASP A 877 9.32 -11.04 -34.48
N LEU A 878 10.64 -11.12 -34.34
CA LEU A 878 11.51 -9.93 -34.40
C LEU A 878 11.60 -9.37 -35.83
N PRO A 879 11.87 -8.05 -36.01
CA PRO A 879 12.14 -7.48 -37.32
C PRO A 879 13.35 -8.14 -38.00
N SER A 880 13.30 -8.28 -39.32
CA SER A 880 14.40 -8.84 -40.10
C SER A 880 15.56 -7.85 -40.17
N LEU A 881 16.71 -8.24 -39.62
CA LEU A 881 17.96 -7.49 -39.65
C LEU A 881 18.80 -7.95 -40.84
N ARG A 882 19.40 -7.02 -41.59
CA ARG A 882 20.38 -7.34 -42.63
C ARG A 882 21.76 -7.63 -42.02
N PRO A 883 22.68 -8.29 -42.74
CA PRO A 883 24.11 -8.21 -42.44
C PRO A 883 24.55 -6.76 -42.18
N LEU A 884 25.32 -6.56 -41.12
CA LEU A 884 25.83 -5.26 -40.65
C LEU A 884 27.35 -5.33 -40.56
N THR A 885 28.02 -4.18 -40.72
CA THR A 885 29.41 -4.00 -40.30
C THR A 885 29.43 -3.47 -38.86
N VAL A 886 29.76 -4.32 -37.90
CA VAL A 886 29.88 -3.96 -36.48
C VAL A 886 31.35 -3.78 -36.14
N THR A 887 31.72 -2.59 -35.67
CA THR A 887 33.10 -2.23 -35.34
C THR A 887 33.31 -2.14 -33.84
N TRP A 888 34.30 -2.83 -33.31
CA TRP A 888 34.82 -2.62 -31.97
C TRP A 888 36.01 -1.66 -31.98
N LEU A 889 36.03 -0.73 -31.02
CA LEU A 889 37.20 0.06 -30.66
C LEU A 889 37.46 -0.09 -29.16
N GLY A 890 38.65 -0.51 -28.74
CA GLY A 890 38.98 -0.65 -27.32
C GLY A 890 39.85 -1.87 -27.01
N ASP A 891 39.79 -2.35 -25.77
CA ASP A 891 40.56 -3.52 -25.31
C ASP A 891 39.97 -4.84 -25.83
N SER A 892 40.75 -5.93 -25.81
CA SER A 892 40.20 -7.27 -26.01
C SER A 892 39.50 -7.76 -24.74
N SER A 893 38.33 -7.20 -24.46
CA SER A 893 37.52 -7.53 -23.28
C SER A 893 36.56 -8.71 -23.54
N ASN A 894 35.99 -9.24 -22.46
CA ASN A 894 34.98 -10.29 -22.49
C ASN A 894 33.74 -9.97 -23.35
N VAL A 895 33.43 -8.70 -23.60
CA VAL A 895 32.37 -8.28 -24.52
C VAL A 895 32.81 -8.47 -25.97
N LEU A 896 34.05 -8.09 -26.32
CA LEU A 896 34.61 -8.38 -27.65
C LEU A 896 34.68 -9.89 -27.91
N HIS A 897 35.06 -10.69 -26.92
CA HIS A 897 35.18 -12.13 -27.09
C HIS A 897 33.86 -12.78 -27.55
N ASP A 898 32.74 -12.46 -26.89
CA ASP A 898 31.42 -12.92 -27.35
C ASP A 898 31.02 -12.30 -28.71
N ILE A 899 31.38 -11.04 -29.01
CA ILE A 899 31.15 -10.43 -30.33
C ILE A 899 31.81 -11.25 -31.45
N LEU A 900 33.08 -11.64 -31.28
CA LEU A 900 33.87 -12.40 -32.25
C LEU A 900 33.29 -13.78 -32.57
N VAL A 901 32.58 -14.42 -31.62
CA VAL A 901 31.98 -15.74 -31.82
C VAL A 901 30.47 -15.69 -32.10
N ALA A 902 29.76 -14.62 -31.76
CA ALA A 902 28.31 -14.52 -31.93
C ALA A 902 27.91 -13.82 -33.23
N LEU A 903 28.44 -12.62 -33.50
CA LEU A 903 27.96 -11.79 -34.62
C LEU A 903 28.32 -12.36 -36.00
N PRO A 904 29.52 -12.95 -36.24
CA PRO A 904 29.83 -13.66 -37.48
C PRO A 904 28.89 -14.83 -37.79
N ARG A 905 28.38 -15.54 -36.77
CA ARG A 905 27.43 -16.66 -36.95
C ARG A 905 26.03 -16.20 -37.34
N LEU A 906 25.69 -14.94 -37.10
CA LEU A 906 24.48 -14.27 -37.60
C LEU A 906 24.71 -13.58 -38.97
N GLY A 907 25.90 -13.71 -39.55
CA GLY A 907 26.25 -13.14 -40.86
C GLY A 907 26.67 -11.67 -40.82
N HIS A 908 26.90 -11.08 -39.64
CA HIS A 908 27.49 -9.74 -39.55
C HIS A 908 29.00 -9.79 -39.81
N GLN A 909 29.54 -8.70 -40.35
CA GLN A 909 30.98 -8.46 -40.47
C GLN A 909 31.46 -7.76 -39.21
N VAL A 910 32.55 -8.24 -38.61
CA VAL A 910 33.16 -7.64 -37.42
C VAL A 910 34.47 -6.96 -37.80
N ARG A 911 34.62 -5.69 -37.43
CA ARG A 911 35.87 -4.94 -37.54
C ARG A 911 36.38 -4.63 -36.13
N VAL A 912 37.68 -4.67 -35.91
CA VAL A 912 38.28 -4.49 -34.58
C VAL A 912 39.49 -3.57 -34.67
N GLY A 913 39.48 -2.50 -33.87
CA GLY A 913 40.65 -1.68 -33.57
C GLY A 913 41.07 -1.85 -32.12
N THR A 914 42.20 -2.53 -31.87
CA THR A 914 42.85 -2.59 -30.55
C THR A 914 44.32 -2.14 -30.64
N PRO A 915 44.92 -1.60 -29.57
CA PRO A 915 46.33 -1.19 -29.61
C PRO A 915 47.28 -2.40 -29.85
N PRO A 916 48.41 -2.19 -30.57
CA PRO A 916 49.26 -3.27 -31.08
C PRO A 916 50.07 -4.00 -30.01
N GLN A 917 50.07 -3.52 -28.76
CA GLN A 917 50.73 -4.16 -27.63
C GLN A 917 50.07 -5.52 -27.33
N GLN A 918 50.88 -6.56 -27.11
CA GLN A 918 50.45 -7.94 -26.89
C GLN A 918 49.41 -8.13 -25.76
N ALA A 919 49.33 -7.19 -24.82
CA ALA A 919 48.38 -7.18 -23.71
C ALA A 919 46.92 -6.89 -24.11
N TYR A 920 46.68 -6.29 -25.30
CA TYR A 920 45.36 -5.90 -25.80
C TYR A 920 44.92 -6.74 -27.03
N GLN A 921 45.51 -7.93 -27.18
CA GLN A 921 45.29 -8.86 -28.28
C GLN A 921 44.42 -10.05 -27.83
N CYS A 922 43.71 -10.67 -28.78
CA CYS A 922 42.76 -11.75 -28.50
C CYS A 922 43.42 -12.94 -27.76
N PRO A 923 42.94 -13.33 -26.56
CA PRO A 923 43.46 -14.49 -25.84
C PRO A 923 43.34 -15.77 -26.67
N LYS A 924 44.38 -16.60 -26.67
CA LYS A 924 44.44 -17.83 -27.48
C LYS A 924 43.18 -18.73 -27.36
N PRO A 925 42.59 -18.99 -26.17
CA PRO A 925 41.36 -19.79 -26.08
C PRO A 925 40.17 -19.21 -26.85
N VAL A 926 40.03 -17.87 -26.86
CA VAL A 926 38.98 -17.17 -27.63
C VAL A 926 39.27 -17.29 -29.12
N TRP A 927 40.51 -17.07 -29.55
CA TRP A 927 40.88 -17.13 -30.97
C TRP A 927 40.83 -18.55 -31.55
N ASP A 928 41.13 -19.57 -30.76
CA ASP A 928 40.94 -20.96 -31.15
C ASP A 928 39.44 -21.29 -31.30
N ARG A 929 38.58 -20.79 -30.39
CA ARG A 929 37.11 -20.92 -30.48
C ARG A 929 36.51 -20.17 -31.69
N VAL A 930 37.06 -19.01 -32.05
CA VAL A 930 36.70 -18.27 -33.29
C VAL A 930 36.94 -19.13 -34.54
N LYS A 931 38.10 -19.80 -34.61
CA LYS A 931 38.44 -20.71 -35.74
C LYS A 931 37.59 -21.98 -35.76
N GLU A 932 37.33 -22.57 -34.59
CA GLU A 932 36.47 -23.76 -34.46
C GLU A 932 35.05 -23.48 -35.00
N LEU A 933 34.55 -22.26 -34.76
CA LEU A 933 33.25 -21.78 -35.24
C LEU A 933 33.30 -21.17 -36.66
N GLY A 934 34.46 -21.22 -37.34
CA GLY A 934 34.64 -20.70 -38.71
C GLY A 934 34.41 -19.19 -38.86
N CYS A 935 34.50 -18.43 -37.76
CA CYS A 935 34.12 -17.02 -37.69
C CYS A 935 35.21 -16.06 -38.22
N GLU A 936 36.45 -16.55 -38.36
CA GLU A 936 37.63 -15.76 -38.79
C GLU A 936 37.45 -15.08 -40.15
N LYS A 937 36.63 -15.65 -41.03
CA LYS A 937 36.36 -15.15 -42.39
C LYS A 937 35.61 -13.82 -42.43
N ASN A 938 34.90 -13.48 -41.34
CA ASN A 938 34.10 -12.26 -41.21
C ASN A 938 34.70 -11.28 -40.18
N ILE A 939 35.98 -11.45 -39.82
CA ILE A 939 36.68 -10.63 -38.81
C ILE A 939 37.86 -9.90 -39.48
N PHE A 940 37.87 -8.58 -39.38
CA PHE A 940 39.00 -7.73 -39.76
C PHE A 940 39.58 -7.06 -38.50
N TRP A 941 40.87 -7.27 -38.23
CA TRP A 941 41.58 -6.67 -37.08
C TRP A 941 42.69 -5.73 -37.59
N THR A 942 42.80 -4.56 -36.98
CA THR A 942 43.82 -3.55 -37.28
C THR A 942 44.23 -2.85 -35.97
N ASP A 943 45.40 -2.22 -35.95
CA ASP A 943 45.80 -1.29 -34.89
C ASP A 943 45.39 0.17 -35.21
N ASN A 944 44.87 0.45 -36.39
CA ASN A 944 44.43 1.79 -36.79
C ASN A 944 42.91 2.00 -36.54
N PRO A 945 42.49 2.84 -35.57
CA PRO A 945 41.07 3.06 -35.28
C PRO A 945 40.30 3.69 -36.44
N TYR A 946 40.96 4.46 -37.32
CA TYR A 946 40.36 5.02 -38.53
C TYR A 946 40.06 3.95 -39.58
N GLU A 947 40.88 2.90 -39.69
CA GLU A 947 40.60 1.76 -40.56
C GLU A 947 39.52 0.84 -39.99
N ALA A 948 39.48 0.68 -38.67
CA ALA A 948 38.46 -0.13 -38.00
C ALA A 948 37.05 0.37 -38.33
N VAL A 949 36.77 1.67 -38.16
CA VAL A 949 35.41 2.25 -38.38
C VAL A 949 34.97 2.35 -39.84
N LYS A 950 35.85 2.05 -40.80
CA LYS A 950 35.56 2.18 -42.23
C LYS A 950 34.40 1.27 -42.67
N GLY A 951 33.30 1.89 -43.12
CA GLY A 951 32.08 1.21 -43.53
C GLY A 951 31.21 0.68 -42.37
N ALA A 952 31.44 1.15 -41.14
CA ALA A 952 30.69 0.73 -39.96
C ALA A 952 29.20 1.13 -40.02
N ASP A 953 28.31 0.17 -39.79
CA ASP A 953 26.90 0.41 -39.45
C ASP A 953 26.73 0.63 -37.96
N VAL A 954 27.53 -0.04 -37.15
CA VAL A 954 27.52 0.04 -35.68
C VAL A 954 28.94 0.19 -35.19
N VAL A 955 29.18 1.09 -34.25
CA VAL A 955 30.43 1.20 -33.50
C VAL A 955 30.14 0.85 -32.03
N VAL A 956 30.99 0.02 -31.46
CA VAL A 956 30.91 -0.53 -30.10
C VAL A 956 32.21 -0.21 -29.38
N THR A 957 32.12 0.21 -28.12
CA THR A 957 33.28 0.33 -27.24
C THR A 957 32.89 -0.05 -25.81
N ASP A 958 33.90 -0.27 -24.99
CA ASP A 958 33.78 -0.60 -23.57
C ASP A 958 34.95 0.06 -22.83
N THR A 959 34.86 0.13 -21.51
CA THR A 959 35.80 0.87 -20.69
C THR A 959 37.19 0.23 -20.70
N TRP A 960 38.20 0.98 -21.17
CA TRP A 960 39.57 0.50 -21.36
C TRP A 960 40.30 0.08 -20.07
N ILE A 961 39.68 0.33 -18.91
CA ILE A 961 40.20 0.02 -17.57
C ILE A 961 39.07 -0.68 -16.81
N SER A 962 39.07 -2.00 -16.83
CA SER A 962 38.07 -2.83 -16.15
C SER A 962 38.31 -2.86 -14.63
N MET A 963 37.33 -3.39 -13.88
CA MET A 963 37.42 -3.48 -12.42
C MET A 963 38.44 -4.55 -12.00
N GLY A 964 39.54 -4.09 -11.39
CA GLY A 964 40.74 -4.87 -11.09
C GLY A 964 42.00 -4.47 -11.90
N GLN A 965 41.90 -3.49 -12.81
CA GLN A 965 43.02 -2.98 -13.62
C GLN A 965 43.45 -1.55 -13.22
N GLU A 966 43.09 -1.10 -12.02
CA GLU A 966 43.29 0.28 -11.57
C GLU A 966 44.77 0.69 -11.51
N ALA A 967 45.68 -0.26 -11.27
CA ALA A 967 47.13 -0.03 -11.30
C ALA A 967 47.68 0.21 -12.73
N GLU A 968 47.05 -0.38 -13.76
CA GLU A 968 47.45 -0.22 -15.17
C GLU A 968 46.93 1.10 -15.78
N LYS A 969 46.02 1.81 -15.09
CA LYS A 969 45.29 2.99 -15.57
C LYS A 969 46.16 3.99 -16.33
N ALA A 970 47.31 4.37 -15.79
CA ALA A 970 48.17 5.40 -16.40
C ALA A 970 48.81 4.92 -17.73
N GLN A 971 49.14 3.64 -17.84
CA GLN A 971 49.72 3.06 -19.05
C GLN A 971 48.63 2.80 -20.10
N ARG A 972 47.46 2.28 -19.70
CA ARG A 972 46.29 2.13 -20.57
C ARG A 972 45.87 3.47 -21.18
N LEU A 973 45.74 4.53 -20.39
CA LEU A 973 45.43 5.88 -20.89
C LEU A 973 46.51 6.47 -21.83
N LYS A 974 47.72 5.92 -21.84
CA LYS A 974 48.80 6.32 -22.77
C LYS A 974 48.72 5.55 -24.09
N ASP A 975 48.36 4.27 -24.03
CA ASP A 975 48.28 3.34 -25.17
C ASP A 975 46.99 3.51 -25.99
N PHE A 976 45.83 3.68 -25.34
CA PHE A 976 44.54 3.87 -26.01
C PHE A 976 44.31 5.28 -26.58
N ARG A 977 45.35 6.12 -26.69
CA ARG A 977 45.21 7.47 -27.25
C ARG A 977 44.91 7.40 -28.75
N GLY A 978 43.78 7.98 -29.15
CA GLY A 978 43.24 7.91 -30.51
C GLY A 978 42.09 6.92 -30.71
N TYR A 979 41.81 6.05 -29.72
CA TYR A 979 40.71 5.07 -29.80
C TYR A 979 39.37 5.60 -29.25
N GLN A 980 39.34 6.84 -28.73
CA GLN A 980 38.12 7.46 -28.19
C GLN A 980 37.07 7.60 -29.29
N VAL A 981 35.88 7.02 -29.07
CA VAL A 981 34.78 7.12 -30.03
C VAL A 981 34.25 8.55 -30.06
N THR A 982 34.33 9.18 -31.23
CA THR A 982 33.85 10.54 -31.49
C THR A 982 33.21 10.61 -32.87
N GLU A 983 32.24 11.50 -33.09
CA GLU A 983 31.65 11.72 -34.42
C GLU A 983 32.74 12.14 -35.44
N LYS A 984 33.81 12.82 -34.98
CA LYS A 984 34.99 13.14 -35.79
C LYS A 984 35.71 11.88 -36.27
N LEU A 985 36.11 10.98 -35.37
CA LEU A 985 36.79 9.73 -35.71
C LEU A 985 35.95 8.88 -36.68
N CYS A 986 34.66 8.70 -36.38
CA CYS A 986 33.74 7.94 -37.23
C CYS A 986 33.59 8.57 -38.63
N LYS A 987 33.49 9.90 -38.71
CA LYS A 987 33.36 10.62 -39.99
C LYS A 987 34.66 10.59 -40.82
N GLU A 988 35.82 10.79 -40.19
CA GLU A 988 37.11 10.82 -40.88
C GLU A 988 37.59 9.42 -41.28
N GLY A 989 37.32 8.38 -40.49
CA GLY A 989 37.57 6.97 -40.84
C GLY A 989 36.56 6.38 -41.84
N GLY A 990 35.45 7.10 -42.11
CA GLY A 990 34.46 6.71 -43.11
C GLY A 990 33.47 5.64 -42.66
N ALA A 991 32.93 5.76 -41.44
CA ALA A 991 31.72 5.05 -41.02
C ALA A 991 30.51 5.45 -41.88
N ASN A 992 29.46 4.61 -41.91
CA ASN A 992 28.29 4.87 -42.75
C ASN A 992 27.51 6.10 -42.23
N PRO A 993 26.89 6.94 -43.09
CA PRO A 993 26.25 8.19 -42.67
C PRO A 993 25.22 8.04 -41.54
N ASP A 994 24.54 6.90 -41.47
CA ASP A 994 23.51 6.57 -40.48
C ASP A 994 23.98 5.65 -39.34
N TRP A 995 25.30 5.50 -39.12
CA TRP A 995 25.88 4.62 -38.09
C TRP A 995 25.25 4.79 -36.69
N LYS A 996 25.31 3.73 -35.86
CA LYS A 996 24.77 3.68 -34.49
C LYS A 996 25.82 3.27 -33.44
N PHE A 997 25.59 3.61 -32.18
CA PHE A 997 26.55 3.41 -31.08
C PHE A 997 26.01 2.52 -29.96
N LEU A 998 26.83 1.55 -29.50
CA LEU A 998 26.57 0.63 -28.38
C LEU A 998 27.71 0.66 -27.36
N HIS A 999 27.41 0.39 -26.08
CA HIS A 999 28.37 0.43 -24.97
C HIS A 999 27.80 -0.26 -23.71
N CYS A 1000 28.36 -1.39 -23.25
CA CYS A 1000 27.79 -2.25 -22.18
C CYS A 1000 27.60 -1.59 -20.79
N LEU A 1001 28.30 -0.47 -20.58
CA LEU A 1001 28.38 0.35 -19.36
C LEU A 1001 29.14 -0.37 -18.21
N PRO A 1002 29.76 0.37 -17.27
CA PRO A 1002 29.76 1.82 -17.13
C PRO A 1002 30.77 2.48 -18.08
N ARG A 1003 30.34 3.55 -18.75
CA ARG A 1003 31.22 4.39 -19.57
C ARG A 1003 31.97 5.41 -18.69
N LYS A 1004 33.10 5.88 -19.18
CA LYS A 1004 33.85 7.05 -18.72
C LYS A 1004 34.17 7.92 -19.96
N SER A 1005 34.69 9.12 -19.76
CA SER A 1005 34.98 10.08 -20.85
C SER A 1005 36.23 9.77 -21.70
N ASN A 1006 36.98 8.71 -21.39
CA ASN A 1006 38.20 8.38 -22.15
C ASN A 1006 37.84 7.58 -23.42
N GLU A 1007 36.94 6.62 -23.28
CA GLU A 1007 36.49 5.70 -24.33
C GLU A 1007 35.46 6.30 -25.29
N VAL A 1008 34.71 7.31 -24.87
CA VAL A 1008 33.75 8.06 -25.71
C VAL A 1008 33.70 9.52 -25.24
N ASP A 1009 33.58 10.47 -26.18
CA ASP A 1009 33.32 11.87 -25.82
C ASP A 1009 31.93 12.05 -25.16
N ASP A 1010 31.82 13.08 -24.31
CA ASP A 1010 30.63 13.39 -23.54
C ASP A 1010 30.29 14.88 -23.57
N GLU A 1011 31.29 15.77 -23.43
CA GLU A 1011 31.08 17.22 -23.26
C GLU A 1011 30.48 17.90 -24.49
N SER A 1012 30.71 17.36 -25.70
CA SER A 1012 30.09 17.90 -26.92
C SER A 1012 28.85 17.12 -27.40
N THR A 1013 28.59 15.92 -26.86
CA THR A 1013 27.75 14.92 -27.55
C THR A 1013 26.86 14.02 -26.69
N GLY A 1014 27.03 13.95 -25.36
CA GLY A 1014 26.10 13.27 -24.45
C GLY A 1014 25.73 11.83 -24.83
N VAL A 1015 26.72 10.93 -24.85
CA VAL A 1015 26.64 9.55 -25.40
C VAL A 1015 26.35 9.47 -26.91
N LEU A 1016 26.63 10.54 -27.66
CA LEU A 1016 26.42 10.65 -29.11
C LEU A 1016 24.96 10.43 -29.54
N ARG A 1017 24.03 11.25 -29.04
CA ARG A 1017 22.70 11.38 -29.70
C ARG A 1017 22.87 12.06 -31.07
N PRO A 1018 22.20 11.62 -32.15
CA PRO A 1018 21.18 10.56 -32.25
C PRO A 1018 21.73 9.19 -32.70
N ARG A 1019 23.04 8.92 -32.55
CA ARG A 1019 23.68 7.61 -32.84
C ARG A 1019 23.35 6.54 -31.79
N SER A 1020 23.22 6.98 -30.54
CA SER A 1020 23.20 6.13 -29.34
C SER A 1020 22.02 5.17 -29.24
N LEU A 1021 22.31 3.88 -29.05
CA LEU A 1021 21.36 2.83 -28.65
C LEU A 1021 21.66 2.26 -27.24
N VAL A 1022 22.61 2.87 -26.51
CA VAL A 1022 23.14 2.43 -25.20
C VAL A 1022 22.06 2.25 -24.11
N PHE A 1023 21.01 3.08 -24.11
CA PHE A 1023 19.91 2.95 -23.13
C PHE A 1023 18.91 1.84 -23.50
N PRO A 1024 18.44 1.71 -24.75
CA PRO A 1024 17.75 0.51 -25.23
C PRO A 1024 18.51 -0.80 -24.98
N GLU A 1025 19.83 -0.79 -25.19
CA GLU A 1025 20.74 -1.90 -24.90
C GLU A 1025 20.74 -2.27 -23.41
N ALA A 1026 20.92 -1.28 -22.53
CA ALA A 1026 20.87 -1.47 -21.08
C ALA A 1026 19.48 -1.93 -20.58
N GLU A 1027 18.38 -1.51 -21.22
CA GLU A 1027 17.03 -2.01 -20.95
C GLU A 1027 16.89 -3.48 -21.38
N ASN A 1028 17.41 -3.85 -22.56
CA ASN A 1028 17.33 -5.19 -23.11
C ASN A 1028 18.09 -6.25 -22.30
N ARG A 1029 19.04 -5.85 -21.44
CA ARG A 1029 19.61 -6.73 -20.39
C ARG A 1029 18.53 -7.38 -19.55
N LYS A 1030 17.46 -6.65 -19.16
CA LYS A 1030 16.36 -7.19 -18.37
C LYS A 1030 15.62 -8.29 -19.11
N TRP A 1031 15.19 -7.99 -20.34
CA TRP A 1031 14.30 -8.85 -21.13
C TRP A 1031 14.99 -10.10 -21.67
N THR A 1032 16.28 -10.02 -21.99
CA THR A 1032 17.08 -11.20 -22.38
C THR A 1032 17.41 -12.10 -21.21
N ILE A 1033 17.73 -11.55 -20.03
CA ILE A 1033 17.87 -12.34 -18.79
C ILE A 1033 16.54 -12.98 -18.38
N MET A 1034 15.41 -12.26 -18.55
CA MET A 1034 14.07 -12.83 -18.35
C MET A 1034 13.82 -14.04 -19.26
N GLY A 1035 14.14 -13.92 -20.55
CA GLY A 1035 14.00 -15.01 -21.51
C GLY A 1035 14.97 -16.18 -21.26
N LEU A 1036 16.19 -15.92 -20.78
CA LEU A 1036 17.10 -16.98 -20.33
C LEU A 1036 16.53 -17.73 -19.12
N PHE A 1037 15.96 -17.02 -18.14
CA PHE A 1037 15.36 -17.67 -16.97
C PHE A 1037 14.08 -18.43 -17.32
N ASP A 1038 13.21 -17.89 -18.18
CA ASP A 1038 12.03 -18.60 -18.70
C ASP A 1038 12.43 -19.88 -19.44
N LEU A 1039 13.41 -19.81 -20.36
CA LEU A 1039 13.86 -20.94 -21.18
C LEU A 1039 14.62 -22.00 -20.37
N LEU A 1040 15.61 -21.59 -19.57
CA LEU A 1040 16.58 -22.51 -18.96
C LEU A 1040 16.19 -22.98 -17.56
N ILE A 1041 15.28 -22.29 -16.86
CA ILE A 1041 14.93 -22.59 -15.47
C ILE A 1041 13.40 -22.72 -15.30
N GLY A 1042 12.61 -21.87 -15.95
CA GLY A 1042 11.15 -21.86 -15.86
C GLY A 1042 10.50 -23.04 -16.57
N ARG A 1043 10.70 -23.13 -17.89
CA ARG A 1043 10.23 -24.22 -18.77
C ARG A 1043 11.09 -25.48 -18.71
N TRP A 1044 12.14 -25.50 -17.89
CA TRP A 1044 12.95 -26.70 -17.67
C TRP A 1044 12.11 -27.82 -17.06
N THR A 1045 11.84 -28.84 -17.87
CA THR A 1045 11.30 -30.13 -17.47
C THR A 1045 12.44 -31.06 -17.05
N ILE A 1046 12.26 -31.72 -15.91
CA ILE A 1046 13.06 -32.87 -15.45
C ILE A 1046 12.54 -34.13 -16.15
#